data_AF-A0A6J1NT50-F1
#
_entry.id   AF-A0A6J1NT50-F1
#
_cell.length_a   1.000
_cell.length_b   1.000
_cell.length_c   1.000
_cell.angle_alpha   90.00
_cell.angle_beta   90.00
_cell.angle_gamma   90.00
#
_symmetry.space_group_name_H-M   'P 1'
#
loop_
_entity.id
_entity.type
_entity.pdbx_description
1 polymer ?
#
loop_
_entity_poly.entity_id
_entity_poly.type
_entity_poly.pdbx_seq_one_letter_code
_entity_poly.pdbx_strand_id
1 'polypeptide(L)'
;MSLVEIASDSAMREERIQNIYKFCIPNLIEFWICMNQTIQEVVSGSGWWGRACCSLGHSPRCRRACATAADSAALSEPCRRSDEIAFFDCVQRQQEAQWCCSQTQSLSCHEACQRAVWRVGQTRADSGVREKAMELCEQSPPLLHCLRDLTASTVHTDTSKYLPCCHESPSQECRSTCETVLRRTGESQEIAEALSLECGAPALHDNMWQCFLRKDAPPETKDVIPHDVAKLHCCQKGVTINCRRLCFNTFNNGWQLNWQKFYTECLGDPQEMEMAECIEEVEAPCTLGCSGLTYCSQMNNRPTSLFRSCSSQADLDAHSAVAEQKGSGYVTVAGLQLPLKNSSQCTTDVWKSVACALNVKPCTAKGHSSLLCMEDCIRLVSSCVEWSRASLSATALCARLAPSNENAPCVALREFMAPSIDPPLLSALEVVTSPCAGSPCNGTQVCVVNRNCLQGGSCAKYTCVDGCPLGDGSSYIVPIGSWVRVPMTCASQKVCIKICRCSNRGLSHCQPLPSVTLDNCRLHDKVVKHGEKYYMECNECVCVAGERVCSRRACGHAALLSGLPCNCPPHHLPVHSPGRLYPNACLAKCAGATDGDIDFGSRGACAGAACGRHHACLPARSVCLSRLQTACPQYKCVNMTACSAQPTVPVCDTDGRTHSNPCHLVMSGRKLAYWGQCLRGCSSTGTVCGVNGITYTSECAAWTEYVSVDYLGPCFAVGPISDRMEPKCQFDRIICPALKIQGCLGFTAPGACCPKCGGALRILYSKKQIDRALYGTNISASVINLHNVLSALDRNVKVAQCALRGYLTIEMEIFVTVESILKNPTDLQLNVCILEAERLADLINRESALITSDLGLSALSYALSVHTHPTQGASSISLSISIVLLAYALIFVLR
;
A
#
# COMPACT_ATOMS: atom_id res chain seq x y z
N MET A 1 29.02 23.78 -13.08
CA MET A 1 28.74 23.23 -14.43
C MET A 1 28.38 21.76 -14.30
N SER A 2 27.42 21.26 -15.08
CA SER A 2 27.08 19.84 -15.09
C SER A 2 28.05 19.05 -15.98
N LEU A 3 28.64 17.97 -15.46
CA LEU A 3 29.48 17.03 -16.23
C LEU A 3 28.76 16.51 -17.50
N VAL A 4 27.44 16.34 -17.40
CA VAL A 4 26.59 15.84 -18.48
C VAL A 4 26.51 16.80 -19.65
N GLU A 5 26.42 18.11 -19.39
CA GLU A 5 26.37 19.14 -20.44
C GLU A 5 27.68 19.22 -21.22
N ILE A 6 28.81 19.04 -20.53
CA ILE A 6 30.15 19.00 -21.15
C ILE A 6 30.31 17.72 -21.98
N ALA A 7 29.74 16.60 -21.51
CA ALA A 7 29.80 15.31 -22.19
C ALA A 7 28.90 15.21 -23.44
N SER A 8 27.77 15.93 -23.47
CA SER A 8 26.75 15.80 -24.52
C SER A 8 26.91 16.72 -25.74
N ASP A 9 27.65 17.82 -25.62
CA ASP A 9 27.81 18.83 -26.69
C ASP A 9 29.27 19.26 -26.85
N SER A 10 29.87 18.96 -28.00
CA SER A 10 31.27 19.24 -28.31
C SER A 10 31.53 20.73 -28.61
N ALA A 11 30.56 21.46 -29.15
CA ALA A 11 30.71 22.88 -29.48
C ALA A 11 30.65 23.73 -28.20
N MET A 12 29.72 23.42 -27.30
CA MET A 12 29.64 24.05 -25.97
C MET A 12 30.83 23.73 -25.08
N ARG A 13 31.42 22.53 -25.21
CA ARG A 13 32.64 22.14 -24.49
C ARG A 13 33.81 23.06 -24.84
N GLU A 14 34.04 23.30 -26.13
CA GLU A 14 35.17 24.12 -26.61
C GLU A 14 35.04 25.59 -26.16
N GLU A 15 33.84 26.16 -26.28
CA GLU A 15 33.54 27.53 -25.85
C GLU A 15 33.69 27.70 -24.32
N ARG A 16 33.18 26.74 -23.54
CA ARG A 16 33.23 26.82 -22.06
C ARG A 16 34.62 26.56 -21.51
N ILE A 17 35.41 25.66 -22.09
CA ILE A 17 36.80 25.42 -21.69
C ILE A 17 37.63 26.70 -21.89
N GLN A 18 37.48 27.39 -23.02
CA GLN A 18 38.15 28.67 -23.28
C GLN A 18 37.76 29.76 -22.27
N ASN A 19 36.49 29.77 -21.82
CA ASN A 19 36.03 30.71 -20.79
C ASN A 19 36.63 30.40 -19.41
N ILE A 20 36.82 29.13 -19.03
CA ILE A 20 37.46 28.76 -17.75
C ILE A 20 38.90 29.29 -17.69
N TYR A 21 39.66 29.20 -18.78
CA TYR A 21 41.01 29.77 -18.88
C TYR A 21 41.04 31.31 -18.80
N LYS A 22 39.94 32.00 -19.13
CA LYS A 22 39.82 33.46 -18.96
C LYS A 22 39.50 33.90 -17.54
N PHE A 23 38.77 33.10 -16.76
CA PHE A 23 38.26 33.49 -15.45
C PHE A 23 39.02 32.86 -14.26
N CYS A 24 39.86 31.84 -14.49
CA CYS A 24 40.63 31.17 -13.44
C CYS A 24 42.13 31.47 -13.54
N ILE A 25 42.77 31.76 -12.39
CA ILE A 25 44.17 32.17 -12.31
C ILE A 25 45.10 30.93 -12.43
N PRO A 26 46.22 30.96 -13.17
CA PRO A 26 47.09 29.80 -13.42
C PRO A 26 47.67 29.12 -12.15
N ASN A 27 47.75 29.85 -11.04
CA ASN A 27 48.39 29.44 -9.80
C ASN A 27 47.52 28.49 -8.94
N LEU A 28 46.28 28.19 -9.36
CA LEU A 28 45.39 27.24 -8.69
C LEU A 28 45.74 25.80 -9.07
N ILE A 29 46.90 25.31 -8.63
CA ILE A 29 47.48 24.03 -9.08
C ILE A 29 46.54 22.84 -8.84
N GLU A 30 45.95 22.69 -7.65
CA GLU A 30 45.04 21.58 -7.35
C GLU A 30 43.74 21.62 -8.16
N PHE A 31 43.22 22.82 -8.42
CA PHE A 31 42.06 23.02 -9.30
C PHE A 31 42.39 22.58 -10.72
N TRP A 32 43.53 23.01 -11.27
CA TRP A 32 43.94 22.64 -12.62
C TRP A 32 44.26 21.15 -12.75
N ILE A 33 44.79 20.49 -11.71
CA ILE A 33 44.99 19.03 -11.68
C ILE A 33 43.64 18.31 -11.75
N CYS A 34 42.69 18.65 -10.88
CA CYS A 34 41.36 18.04 -10.85
C CYS A 34 40.57 18.31 -12.14
N MET A 35 40.65 19.54 -12.67
CA MET A 35 40.02 19.91 -13.92
C MET A 35 40.64 19.20 -15.12
N ASN A 36 41.96 19.10 -15.21
CA ASN A 36 42.62 18.38 -16.30
C ASN A 36 42.33 16.88 -16.26
N GLN A 37 42.25 16.27 -15.06
CA GLN A 37 41.81 14.88 -14.91
C GLN A 37 40.36 14.69 -15.36
N THR A 38 39.44 15.56 -14.92
CA THR A 38 38.03 15.52 -15.32
C THR A 38 37.86 15.74 -16.82
N ILE A 39 38.62 16.66 -17.41
CA ILE A 39 38.64 16.91 -18.85
C ILE A 39 39.22 15.72 -19.59
N GLN A 40 40.31 15.11 -19.12
CA GLN A 40 40.89 13.91 -19.71
C GLN A 40 39.91 12.73 -19.71
N GLU A 41 39.19 12.48 -18.61
CA GLU A 41 38.17 11.42 -18.53
C GLU A 41 36.97 11.67 -19.46
N VAL A 42 36.61 12.94 -19.68
CA VAL A 42 35.51 13.33 -20.58
C VAL A 42 35.95 13.37 -22.06
N VAL A 43 37.25 13.58 -22.33
CA VAL A 43 37.84 13.60 -23.67
C VAL A 43 38.21 12.19 -24.15
N SER A 44 38.66 11.30 -23.26
CA SER A 44 39.09 9.93 -23.59
C SER A 44 37.96 9.07 -24.18
N GLY A 45 36.70 9.35 -23.85
CA GLY A 45 35.52 8.67 -24.41
C GLY A 45 34.69 9.50 -25.39
N SER A 46 35.22 10.60 -25.92
CA SER A 46 34.49 11.54 -26.79
C SER A 46 33.96 10.95 -28.11
N GLY A 47 34.45 9.78 -28.53
CA GLY A 47 33.99 9.08 -29.73
C GLY A 47 32.70 8.26 -29.56
N TRP A 48 32.17 8.13 -28.33
CA TRP A 48 30.98 7.31 -28.08
C TRP A 48 29.67 8.12 -28.22
N TRP A 49 28.90 7.78 -29.25
CA TRP A 49 27.63 8.41 -29.62
C TRP A 49 26.53 8.32 -28.56
N GLY A 50 26.60 7.33 -27.65
CA GLY A 50 25.63 7.16 -26.57
C GLY A 50 25.65 8.28 -25.53
N ARG A 51 26.71 9.11 -25.51
CA ARG A 51 26.82 10.25 -24.59
C ARG A 51 25.80 11.34 -24.82
N ALA A 52 25.33 11.46 -26.06
CA ALA A 52 24.27 12.38 -26.42
C ALA A 52 22.98 12.06 -25.63
N CYS A 53 22.77 10.79 -25.26
CA CYS A 53 21.62 10.36 -24.46
C CYS A 53 21.80 10.60 -22.95
N CYS A 54 22.98 10.98 -22.44
CA CYS A 54 23.23 11.09 -21.00
C CYS A 54 22.30 12.10 -20.30
N SER A 55 21.79 13.12 -21.00
CA SER A 55 20.81 14.06 -20.45
C SER A 55 19.45 13.41 -20.12
N LEU A 56 19.11 12.31 -20.80
CA LEU A 56 17.88 11.54 -20.60
C LEU A 56 17.97 10.57 -19.41
N GLY A 57 19.17 10.35 -18.87
CA GLY A 57 19.35 9.54 -17.66
C GLY A 57 18.65 10.19 -16.47
N HIS A 58 17.80 9.44 -15.80
CA HIS A 58 17.03 9.88 -14.64
C HIS A 58 17.92 9.92 -13.39
N SER A 59 18.67 8.86 -13.12
CA SER A 59 19.53 8.77 -11.94
C SER A 59 20.83 9.58 -12.09
N PRO A 60 21.25 10.31 -11.05
CA PRO A 60 22.50 11.07 -11.09
C PRO A 60 23.73 10.16 -11.15
N ARG A 61 23.60 8.89 -10.76
CA ARG A 61 24.64 7.86 -10.89
C ARG A 61 24.77 7.40 -12.34
N CYS A 62 23.66 7.09 -13.01
CA CYS A 62 23.68 6.70 -14.42
C CYS A 62 24.12 7.86 -15.31
N ARG A 63 23.63 9.09 -15.05
CA ARG A 63 24.07 10.29 -15.78
C ARG A 63 25.58 10.52 -15.70
N ARG A 64 26.16 10.36 -14.51
CA ARG A 64 27.61 10.49 -14.31
C ARG A 64 28.38 9.37 -15.00
N ALA A 65 27.95 8.12 -14.84
CA ALA A 65 28.57 6.98 -15.50
C ALA A 65 28.50 7.10 -17.03
N CYS A 66 27.36 7.53 -17.58
CA CYS A 66 27.21 7.81 -19.00
C CYS A 66 28.13 8.95 -19.46
N ALA A 67 28.22 10.02 -18.67
CA ALA A 67 29.08 11.16 -18.95
C ALA A 67 30.59 10.84 -18.85
N THR A 68 30.97 9.63 -18.43
CA THR A 68 32.36 9.13 -18.46
C THR A 68 32.53 7.82 -19.25
N ALA A 69 31.47 7.23 -19.81
CA ALA A 69 31.50 5.93 -20.47
C ALA A 69 32.16 5.95 -21.86
N ALA A 70 33.00 4.95 -22.17
CA ALA A 70 33.60 4.79 -23.49
C ALA A 70 32.75 3.93 -24.46
N ASP A 71 31.83 3.13 -23.93
CA ASP A 71 30.93 2.26 -24.68
C ASP A 71 29.65 1.95 -23.87
N SER A 72 28.75 1.17 -24.47
CA SER A 72 27.51 0.73 -23.81
C SER A 72 27.72 -0.32 -22.72
N ALA A 73 28.85 -1.03 -22.69
CA ALA A 73 29.14 -2.06 -21.68
C ALA A 73 29.43 -1.43 -20.31
N ALA A 74 30.10 -0.27 -20.29
CA ALA A 74 30.37 0.53 -19.09
C ALA A 74 29.09 1.00 -18.35
N LEU A 75 27.92 0.92 -18.99
CA LEU A 75 26.63 1.30 -18.40
C LEU A 75 25.94 0.15 -17.65
N SER A 76 26.31 -1.10 -17.89
CA SER A 76 25.57 -2.27 -17.42
C SER A 76 25.51 -2.43 -15.89
N GLU A 77 26.53 -1.96 -15.19
CA GLU A 77 26.64 -1.99 -13.73
C GLU A 77 26.05 -0.73 -13.05
N PRO A 78 26.34 0.51 -13.50
CA PRO A 78 25.80 1.73 -12.87
C PRO A 78 24.40 2.14 -13.34
N CYS A 79 23.92 1.66 -14.50
CA CYS A 79 22.61 1.97 -15.08
C CYS A 79 21.79 0.70 -15.27
N ARG A 80 20.62 0.61 -14.65
CA ARG A 80 19.72 -0.53 -14.84
C ARG A 80 18.71 -0.26 -15.94
N ARG A 81 18.61 -1.16 -16.92
CA ARG A 81 17.72 -1.01 -18.09
C ARG A 81 16.24 -0.82 -17.76
N SER A 82 15.75 -1.41 -16.67
CA SER A 82 14.37 -1.23 -16.21
C SER A 82 14.07 0.15 -15.62
N ASP A 83 15.10 0.87 -15.18
CA ASP A 83 14.97 2.11 -14.40
C ASP A 83 15.22 3.35 -15.27
N GLU A 84 15.83 3.15 -16.44
CA GLU A 84 16.35 4.17 -17.35
C GLU A 84 15.84 3.92 -18.80
N ILE A 85 14.55 3.59 -18.95
CA ILE A 85 13.96 3.11 -20.23
C ILE A 85 14.22 4.10 -21.38
N ALA A 86 13.83 5.37 -21.22
CA ALA A 86 14.03 6.38 -22.25
C ALA A 86 15.51 6.64 -22.60
N PHE A 87 16.40 6.46 -21.62
CA PHE A 87 17.84 6.56 -21.81
C PHE A 87 18.37 5.39 -22.64
N PHE A 88 18.06 4.15 -22.28
CA PHE A 88 18.50 2.97 -23.03
C PHE A 88 17.85 2.87 -24.41
N ASP A 89 16.60 3.32 -24.56
CA ASP A 89 15.94 3.42 -25.88
C ASP A 89 16.66 4.44 -26.78
N CYS A 90 17.10 5.58 -26.21
CA CYS A 90 17.92 6.54 -26.94
C CYS A 90 19.27 5.92 -27.33
N VAL A 91 19.98 5.27 -26.40
CA VAL A 91 21.28 4.63 -26.69
C VAL A 91 21.11 3.56 -27.78
N GLN A 92 20.07 2.73 -27.72
CA GLN A 92 19.81 1.72 -28.75
C GLN A 92 19.52 2.36 -30.12
N ARG A 93 18.66 3.39 -30.18
CA ARG A 93 18.38 4.11 -31.44
C ARG A 93 19.61 4.77 -32.03
N GLN A 94 20.51 5.30 -31.19
CA GLN A 94 21.78 5.87 -31.65
C GLN A 94 22.71 4.79 -32.22
N GLN A 95 22.68 3.57 -31.67
CA GLN A 95 23.43 2.43 -32.20
C GLN A 95 22.96 2.05 -33.61
N GLU A 96 21.64 1.96 -33.77
CA GLU A 96 20.99 1.63 -35.04
C GLU A 96 21.25 2.73 -36.09
N ALA A 97 21.19 4.00 -35.69
CA ALA A 97 21.52 5.16 -36.52
C ALA A 97 22.97 5.13 -37.03
N GLN A 98 23.93 4.83 -36.15
CA GLN A 98 25.34 4.76 -36.50
C GLN A 98 25.62 3.63 -37.48
N TRP A 99 25.02 2.45 -37.25
CA TRP A 99 25.12 1.31 -38.16
C TRP A 99 24.51 1.62 -39.53
N CYS A 100 23.43 2.40 -39.56
CA CYS A 100 22.75 2.83 -40.77
C CYS A 100 23.62 3.76 -41.62
N CYS A 101 24.16 4.81 -41.01
CA CYS A 101 24.97 5.78 -41.74
C CYS A 101 26.37 5.27 -42.08
N SER A 102 26.87 4.22 -41.42
CA SER A 102 28.15 3.59 -41.81
C SER A 102 28.09 2.79 -43.11
N GLN A 103 26.91 2.62 -43.71
CA GLN A 103 26.74 1.86 -44.96
C GLN A 103 27.21 2.60 -46.23
N THR A 104 27.66 3.85 -46.11
CA THR A 104 28.15 4.66 -47.24
C THR A 104 29.63 5.01 -47.10
N GLN A 105 30.32 5.09 -48.23
CA GLN A 105 31.71 5.57 -48.33
C GLN A 105 31.77 7.07 -48.69
N SER A 106 30.64 7.69 -49.03
CA SER A 106 30.55 9.11 -49.36
C SER A 106 30.46 9.94 -48.07
N LEU A 107 31.42 10.84 -47.87
CA LEU A 107 31.48 11.72 -46.71
C LEU A 107 30.24 12.64 -46.62
N SER A 108 29.77 13.17 -47.75
CA SER A 108 28.61 14.06 -47.81
C SER A 108 27.30 13.35 -47.52
N CYS A 109 27.13 12.11 -47.99
CA CYS A 109 25.98 11.27 -47.65
C CYS A 109 26.05 10.83 -46.18
N HIS A 110 27.23 10.47 -45.67
CA HIS A 110 27.41 10.09 -44.27
C HIS A 110 26.99 11.22 -43.33
N GLU A 111 27.45 12.45 -43.57
CA GLU A 111 27.07 13.61 -42.76
C GLU A 111 25.58 13.98 -42.88
N ALA A 112 25.00 13.87 -44.08
CA ALA A 112 23.58 14.14 -44.29
C ALA A 112 22.69 13.09 -43.59
N CYS A 113 23.06 11.81 -43.68
CA CYS A 113 22.42 10.70 -42.97
C CYS A 113 22.49 10.90 -41.46
N GLN A 114 23.68 11.23 -40.92
CA GLN A 114 23.83 11.52 -39.50
C GLN A 114 22.91 12.66 -39.07
N ARG A 115 22.88 13.79 -39.79
CA ARG A 115 21.97 14.90 -39.42
C ARG A 115 20.48 14.54 -39.48
N ALA A 116 20.08 13.62 -40.36
CA ALA A 116 18.69 13.20 -40.50
C ALA A 116 18.23 12.25 -39.38
N VAL A 117 19.11 11.39 -38.87
CA VAL A 117 18.78 10.38 -37.84
C VAL A 117 19.17 10.84 -36.42
N TRP A 118 20.07 11.81 -36.30
CA TRP A 118 20.71 12.17 -35.03
C TRP A 118 20.11 13.43 -34.39
N ARG A 119 19.12 13.25 -33.52
CA ARG A 119 18.70 14.29 -32.54
C ARG A 119 18.30 13.68 -31.20
N VAL A 120 18.91 14.19 -30.13
CA VAL A 120 18.60 13.77 -28.76
C VAL A 120 17.23 14.35 -28.35
N GLY A 121 16.32 13.48 -27.92
CA GLY A 121 15.06 13.89 -27.29
C GLY A 121 13.94 14.37 -28.23
N GLN A 122 14.10 14.25 -29.55
CA GLN A 122 13.03 14.52 -30.53
C GLN A 122 12.57 13.22 -31.20
N THR A 123 11.26 13.02 -31.28
CA THR A 123 10.61 11.83 -31.88
C THR A 123 10.37 11.95 -33.39
N ARG A 124 10.64 13.12 -34.00
CA ARG A 124 10.42 13.39 -35.43
C ARG A 124 11.68 13.95 -36.10
N ALA A 125 12.00 13.43 -37.28
CA ALA A 125 12.91 14.06 -38.22
C ALA A 125 12.17 15.17 -38.97
N ASP A 126 12.83 16.32 -39.16
CA ASP A 126 12.34 17.41 -40.01
C ASP A 126 12.25 16.91 -41.46
N SER A 127 11.09 17.07 -42.10
CA SER A 127 10.82 16.51 -43.43
C SER A 127 11.82 17.01 -44.47
N GLY A 128 12.23 18.29 -44.39
CA GLY A 128 13.21 18.89 -45.29
C GLY A 128 14.64 18.38 -45.10
N VAL A 129 15.02 17.95 -43.89
CA VAL A 129 16.36 17.37 -43.62
C VAL A 129 16.42 15.93 -44.11
N ARG A 130 15.32 15.18 -43.97
CA ARG A 130 15.19 13.82 -44.48
C ARG A 130 15.28 13.77 -46.01
N GLU A 131 14.56 14.66 -46.69
CA GLU A 131 14.53 14.69 -48.16
C GLU A 131 15.90 15.03 -48.76
N LYS A 132 16.60 16.00 -48.16
CA LYS A 132 17.99 16.33 -48.51
C LYS A 132 18.97 15.17 -48.28
N ALA A 133 18.77 14.37 -47.23
CA ALA A 133 19.57 13.17 -46.98
C ALA A 133 19.26 12.05 -47.98
N MET A 134 18.01 11.90 -48.42
CA MET A 134 17.63 10.94 -49.44
C MET A 134 18.22 11.28 -50.81
N GLU A 135 18.25 12.56 -51.19
CA GLU A 135 18.86 13.06 -52.44
C GLU A 135 20.38 12.82 -52.45
N LEU A 136 21.08 13.21 -51.38
CA LEU A 136 22.55 13.07 -51.31
C LEU A 136 23.02 11.61 -51.19
N CYS A 137 22.13 10.70 -50.78
CA CYS A 137 22.43 9.28 -50.56
C CYS A 137 21.84 8.34 -51.62
N GLU A 138 21.39 8.86 -52.77
CA GLU A 138 20.75 8.09 -53.84
C GLU A 138 21.57 6.89 -54.31
N GLN A 139 22.90 7.01 -54.27
CA GLN A 139 23.86 5.98 -54.73
C GLN A 139 24.04 4.83 -53.72
N SER A 140 23.36 4.84 -52.57
CA SER A 140 23.46 3.80 -51.53
C SER A 140 22.08 3.22 -51.18
N PRO A 141 21.52 2.31 -52.01
CA PRO A 141 20.23 1.67 -51.76
C PRO A 141 20.03 1.03 -50.37
N PRO A 142 21.01 0.30 -49.79
CA PRO A 142 20.86 -0.27 -48.44
C PRO A 142 20.80 0.81 -47.35
N LEU A 143 21.52 1.93 -47.52
CA LEU A 143 21.43 3.07 -46.61
C LEU A 143 20.06 3.75 -46.73
N LEU A 144 19.54 3.95 -47.94
CA LEU A 144 18.24 4.58 -48.16
C LEU A 144 17.09 3.79 -47.54
N HIS A 145 17.13 2.46 -47.61
CA HIS A 145 16.12 1.61 -46.97
C HIS A 145 16.16 1.78 -45.44
N CYS A 146 17.35 1.67 -44.87
CA CYS A 146 17.55 1.84 -43.43
C CYS A 146 17.20 3.26 -42.93
N LEU A 147 17.58 4.31 -43.68
CA LEU A 147 17.24 5.70 -43.40
C LEU A 147 15.72 5.88 -43.38
N ARG A 148 15.01 5.27 -44.33
CA ARG A 148 13.54 5.33 -44.41
C ARG A 148 12.89 4.66 -43.21
N ASP A 149 13.41 3.53 -42.73
CA ASP A 149 12.87 2.81 -41.59
C ASP A 149 13.13 3.52 -40.26
N LEU A 150 14.33 4.10 -40.08
CA LEU A 150 14.69 4.86 -38.87
C LEU A 150 14.02 6.24 -38.79
N THR A 151 13.73 6.85 -39.94
CA THR A 151 13.01 8.14 -40.03
C THR A 151 11.52 7.96 -40.34
N ALA A 152 11.04 6.72 -40.48
CA ALA A 152 9.62 6.45 -40.60
C ALA A 152 8.92 6.94 -39.33
N SER A 153 7.88 7.76 -39.51
CA SER A 153 6.99 8.11 -38.41
C SER A 153 6.40 6.81 -37.85
N THR A 154 6.89 6.35 -36.70
CA THR A 154 6.37 5.18 -35.96
C THR A 154 4.96 5.39 -35.39
N VAL A 155 4.27 6.42 -35.87
CA VAL A 155 2.87 6.69 -35.59
C VAL A 155 2.16 6.81 -36.93
N HIS A 156 1.63 5.70 -37.44
CA HIS A 156 0.33 5.77 -38.08
C HIS A 156 -0.65 6.04 -36.94
N THR A 157 -1.05 7.31 -36.77
CA THR A 157 -2.25 7.59 -36.00
C THR A 157 -3.36 6.88 -36.72
N ASP A 158 -4.03 5.93 -36.06
CA ASP A 158 -5.19 5.26 -36.63
C ASP A 158 -6.28 6.32 -36.87
N THR A 159 -6.34 6.80 -38.11
CA THR A 159 -7.28 7.82 -38.59
C THR A 159 -8.68 7.24 -38.76
N SER A 160 -8.86 5.93 -38.58
CA SER A 160 -10.16 5.27 -38.70
C SER A 160 -11.18 5.81 -37.71
N LYS A 161 -10.74 6.29 -36.54
CA LYS A 161 -11.62 6.91 -35.53
C LYS A 161 -12.31 8.20 -36.02
N TYR A 162 -11.80 8.83 -37.07
CA TYR A 162 -12.36 10.06 -37.64
C TYR A 162 -13.15 9.83 -38.94
N LEU A 163 -13.11 8.63 -39.53
CA LEU A 163 -13.93 8.30 -40.72
C LEU A 163 -15.41 8.67 -40.56
N PRO A 164 -16.05 8.43 -39.39
CA PRO A 164 -17.44 8.85 -39.21
C PRO A 164 -17.66 10.37 -39.28
N CYS A 165 -16.65 11.18 -38.93
CA CYS A 165 -16.76 12.63 -38.99
C CYS A 165 -16.87 13.16 -40.42
N CYS A 166 -16.33 12.46 -41.42
CA CYS A 166 -16.47 12.87 -42.83
C CYS A 166 -17.94 12.95 -43.26
N HIS A 167 -18.81 12.09 -42.73
CA HIS A 167 -20.24 12.08 -43.05
C HIS A 167 -21.02 13.29 -42.50
N GLU A 168 -20.45 14.04 -41.56
CA GLU A 168 -21.06 15.26 -41.00
C GLU A 168 -20.91 16.48 -41.93
N SER A 169 -20.07 16.39 -42.98
CA SER A 169 -19.96 17.44 -43.99
C SER A 169 -21.22 17.46 -44.87
N PRO A 170 -21.77 18.63 -45.24
CA PRO A 170 -22.88 18.72 -46.18
C PRO A 170 -22.47 18.51 -47.66
N SER A 171 -21.18 18.57 -48.00
CA SER A 171 -20.67 18.42 -49.37
C SER A 171 -20.28 16.97 -49.68
N GLN A 172 -20.78 16.44 -50.80
CA GLN A 172 -20.48 15.08 -51.26
C GLN A 172 -19.04 14.93 -51.75
N GLU A 173 -18.45 15.99 -52.32
CA GLU A 173 -17.05 16.05 -52.78
C GLU A 173 -16.09 16.11 -51.59
N CYS A 174 -16.45 16.84 -50.55
CA CYS A 174 -15.70 16.88 -49.29
C CYS A 174 -15.73 15.52 -48.57
N ARG A 175 -16.90 14.85 -48.52
CA ARG A 175 -17.05 13.51 -47.91
C ARG A 175 -16.11 12.49 -48.53
N SER A 176 -16.12 12.36 -49.85
CA SER A 176 -15.30 11.39 -50.57
C SER A 176 -13.81 11.70 -50.45
N THR A 177 -13.43 12.98 -50.52
CA THR A 177 -12.05 13.44 -50.33
C THR A 177 -11.57 13.16 -48.91
N CYS A 178 -12.41 13.44 -47.91
CA CYS A 178 -12.11 13.19 -46.50
C CYS A 178 -11.88 11.72 -46.19
N GLU A 179 -12.76 10.83 -46.65
CA GLU A 179 -12.58 9.39 -46.46
C GLU A 179 -11.33 8.87 -47.17
N THR A 180 -11.03 9.38 -48.37
CA THR A 180 -9.87 8.96 -49.16
C THR A 180 -8.58 9.41 -48.49
N VAL A 181 -8.49 10.67 -48.07
CA VAL A 181 -7.31 11.25 -47.42
C VAL A 181 -7.04 10.58 -46.06
N LEU A 182 -8.08 10.38 -45.24
CA LEU A 182 -7.94 9.71 -43.95
C LEU A 182 -7.53 8.24 -44.10
N ARG A 183 -7.91 7.55 -45.19
CA ARG A 183 -7.44 6.19 -45.49
C ARG A 183 -6.03 6.15 -46.08
N ARG A 184 -5.59 7.25 -46.72
CA ARG A 184 -4.33 7.35 -47.43
C ARG A 184 -3.17 7.67 -46.49
N THR A 185 -3.31 8.68 -45.63
CA THR A 185 -2.20 9.17 -44.80
C THR A 185 -2.66 9.51 -43.38
N GLY A 186 -1.75 9.35 -42.41
CA GLY A 186 -1.96 9.70 -41.00
C GLY A 186 -1.27 11.01 -40.60
N GLU A 187 -0.81 11.79 -41.59
CA GLU A 187 -0.02 12.99 -41.35
C GLU A 187 -0.92 14.22 -41.28
N SER A 188 -1.02 14.82 -40.08
CA SER A 188 -1.96 15.92 -39.81
C SER A 188 -1.85 17.11 -40.75
N GLN A 189 -0.64 17.40 -41.25
CA GLN A 189 -0.39 18.53 -42.13
C GLN A 189 -0.85 18.25 -43.56
N GLU A 190 -0.58 17.06 -44.07
CA GLU A 190 -1.07 16.62 -45.38
C GLU A 190 -2.60 16.43 -45.39
N ILE A 191 -3.16 15.91 -44.29
CA ILE A 191 -4.61 15.80 -44.10
C ILE A 191 -5.25 17.19 -44.12
N ALA A 192 -4.67 18.16 -43.39
CA ALA A 192 -5.20 19.53 -43.33
C ALA A 192 -5.13 20.23 -44.70
N GLU A 193 -4.00 20.11 -45.41
CA GLU A 193 -3.84 20.69 -46.74
C GLU A 193 -4.82 20.08 -47.75
N ALA A 194 -4.91 18.74 -47.81
CA ALA A 194 -5.79 18.06 -48.74
C ALA A 194 -7.29 18.29 -48.46
N LEU A 195 -7.68 18.36 -47.18
CA LEU A 195 -9.05 18.70 -46.80
C LEU A 195 -9.37 20.16 -47.04
N SER A 196 -8.43 21.09 -46.82
CA SER A 196 -8.69 22.53 -46.98
C SER A 196 -9.09 22.93 -48.39
N LEU A 197 -8.65 22.17 -49.39
CA LEU A 197 -8.93 22.42 -50.80
C LEU A 197 -10.41 22.20 -51.16
N GLU A 198 -11.01 21.12 -50.66
CA GLU A 198 -12.36 20.66 -51.04
C GLU A 198 -13.41 20.82 -49.91
N CYS A 199 -12.96 20.87 -48.66
CA CYS A 199 -13.80 21.02 -47.46
C CYS A 199 -13.72 22.43 -46.84
N GLY A 200 -12.88 23.31 -47.37
CA GLY A 200 -12.64 24.64 -46.82
C GLY A 200 -11.79 24.63 -45.54
N ALA A 201 -11.41 25.83 -45.08
CA ALA A 201 -10.58 25.99 -43.90
C ALA A 201 -11.31 25.53 -42.61
N PRO A 202 -10.58 25.00 -41.61
CA PRO A 202 -11.18 24.55 -40.35
C PRO A 202 -11.98 25.66 -39.66
N ALA A 203 -13.28 25.42 -39.47
CA ALA A 203 -14.21 26.39 -38.92
C ALA A 203 -14.93 25.83 -37.68
N LEU A 204 -14.94 26.60 -36.58
CA LEU A 204 -15.55 26.17 -35.31
C LEU A 204 -17.07 26.00 -35.37
N HIS A 205 -17.73 26.48 -36.41
CA HIS A 205 -19.18 26.40 -36.62
C HIS A 205 -19.59 25.27 -37.60
N ASP A 206 -18.61 24.59 -38.19
CA ASP A 206 -18.85 23.50 -39.12
C ASP A 206 -18.90 22.15 -38.39
N ASN A 207 -19.95 21.37 -38.64
CA ASN A 207 -20.22 20.12 -37.91
C ASN A 207 -19.13 19.06 -38.13
N MET A 208 -18.55 19.00 -39.33
CA MET A 208 -17.46 18.08 -39.63
C MET A 208 -16.23 18.46 -38.81
N TRP A 209 -15.80 19.72 -38.88
CA TRP A 209 -14.63 20.19 -38.13
C TRP A 209 -14.81 20.12 -36.61
N GLN A 210 -16.02 20.39 -36.10
CA GLN A 210 -16.36 20.17 -34.69
C GLN A 210 -16.24 18.69 -34.27
N CYS A 211 -16.62 17.74 -35.13
CA CYS A 211 -16.49 16.31 -34.84
C CYS A 211 -15.03 15.91 -34.68
N PHE A 212 -14.13 16.37 -35.58
CA PHE A 212 -12.68 16.16 -35.45
C PHE A 212 -12.15 16.73 -34.12
N LEU A 213 -12.51 17.97 -33.78
CA LEU A 213 -12.10 18.63 -32.55
C LEU A 213 -12.59 17.91 -31.27
N ARG A 214 -13.81 17.36 -31.28
CA ARG A 214 -14.35 16.59 -30.14
C ARG A 214 -13.64 15.24 -29.94
N LYS A 215 -13.22 14.60 -31.03
CA LYS A 215 -12.49 13.32 -30.99
C LYS A 215 -11.03 13.47 -30.55
N ASP A 216 -10.48 14.69 -30.67
CA ASP A 216 -9.13 15.05 -30.25
C ASP A 216 -9.06 15.95 -29.02
N ALA A 217 -10.21 16.35 -28.48
CA ALA A 217 -10.26 16.96 -27.17
C ALA A 217 -9.53 16.02 -26.19
N PRO A 218 -8.51 16.50 -25.42
CA PRO A 218 -8.05 15.75 -24.27
C PRO A 218 -9.30 15.43 -23.45
N PRO A 219 -9.47 14.19 -22.95
CA PRO A 219 -10.69 13.82 -22.23
C PRO A 219 -10.94 14.90 -21.20
N GLU A 220 -12.06 15.63 -21.34
CA GLU A 220 -12.45 16.64 -20.36
C GLU A 220 -12.33 15.98 -18.99
N THR A 221 -11.38 16.45 -18.19
CA THR A 221 -11.07 15.91 -16.87
C THR A 221 -12.13 16.39 -15.88
N LYS A 222 -13.40 16.07 -16.13
CA LYS A 222 -14.19 15.62 -15.01
C LYS A 222 -13.57 14.30 -14.62
N ASP A 223 -12.89 14.29 -13.48
CA ASP A 223 -12.53 13.05 -12.81
C ASP A 223 -13.82 12.23 -12.68
N VAL A 224 -14.13 11.37 -13.65
CA VAL A 224 -15.29 10.49 -13.57
C VAL A 224 -14.94 9.50 -12.48
N ILE A 225 -15.49 9.76 -11.31
CA ILE A 225 -15.36 8.89 -10.16
C ILE A 225 -16.31 7.72 -10.41
N PRO A 226 -15.81 6.48 -10.39
CA PRO A 226 -16.66 5.30 -10.45
C PRO A 226 -17.77 5.30 -9.40
N HIS A 227 -18.86 4.60 -9.67
CA HIS A 227 -19.99 4.44 -8.76
C HIS A 227 -19.56 3.82 -7.42
N ASP A 228 -18.76 2.74 -7.46
CA ASP A 228 -18.21 2.12 -6.25
C ASP A 228 -16.77 1.63 -6.49
N VAL A 229 -15.80 2.44 -6.07
CA VAL A 229 -14.38 2.13 -6.23
C VAL A 229 -13.95 0.95 -5.37
N ALA A 230 -14.53 0.76 -4.17
CA ALA A 230 -14.17 -0.35 -3.30
C ALA A 230 -14.56 -1.69 -3.94
N LYS A 231 -15.77 -1.80 -4.48
CA LYS A 231 -16.22 -3.00 -5.22
C LYS A 231 -15.48 -3.18 -6.55
N LEU A 232 -14.99 -2.12 -7.18
CA LEU A 232 -14.12 -2.24 -8.37
C LEU A 232 -12.80 -2.96 -8.08
N HIS A 233 -12.23 -2.85 -6.88
CA HIS A 233 -11.06 -3.66 -6.49
C HIS A 233 -11.42 -5.15 -6.45
N CYS A 234 -12.62 -5.50 -5.98
CA CYS A 234 -13.12 -6.87 -5.98
C CYS A 234 -13.31 -7.45 -7.38
N CYS A 235 -13.68 -6.62 -8.37
CA CYS A 235 -13.84 -7.09 -9.76
C CYS A 235 -12.55 -7.70 -10.34
N GLN A 236 -11.37 -7.34 -9.83
CA GLN A 236 -10.10 -7.94 -10.26
C GLN A 236 -9.97 -9.41 -9.86
N LYS A 237 -10.69 -9.84 -8.82
CA LYS A 237 -10.76 -11.22 -8.35
C LYS A 237 -11.71 -12.10 -9.15
N GLY A 238 -12.45 -11.52 -10.11
CA GLY A 238 -13.34 -12.27 -10.99
C GLY A 238 -12.57 -13.30 -11.83
N VAL A 239 -12.96 -14.56 -11.73
CA VAL A 239 -12.31 -15.72 -12.36
C VAL A 239 -12.63 -15.73 -13.85
N THR A 240 -13.90 -15.63 -14.21
CA THR A 240 -14.36 -15.60 -15.59
C THR A 240 -14.24 -14.19 -16.19
N ILE A 241 -13.88 -14.11 -17.47
CA ILE A 241 -13.77 -12.83 -18.18
C ILE A 241 -15.13 -12.11 -18.24
N ASN A 242 -16.22 -12.87 -18.36
CA ASN A 242 -17.57 -12.33 -18.44
C ASN A 242 -17.97 -11.64 -17.14
N CYS A 243 -17.87 -12.33 -15.99
CA CYS A 243 -18.25 -11.75 -14.71
C CYS A 243 -17.32 -10.63 -14.27
N ARG A 244 -16.01 -10.76 -14.51
CA ARG A 244 -15.07 -9.65 -14.32
C ARG A 244 -15.49 -8.41 -15.10
N ARG A 245 -15.75 -8.53 -16.40
CA ARG A 245 -16.16 -7.39 -17.24
C ARG A 245 -17.50 -6.81 -16.81
N LEU A 246 -18.48 -7.67 -16.49
CA LEU A 246 -19.81 -7.24 -16.04
C LEU A 246 -19.72 -6.51 -14.69
N CYS A 247 -18.91 -7.01 -13.75
CA CYS A 247 -18.60 -6.35 -12.49
C CYS A 247 -18.01 -4.96 -12.71
N PHE A 248 -16.94 -4.85 -13.52
CA PHE A 248 -16.31 -3.57 -13.85
C PHE A 248 -17.31 -2.60 -14.48
N ASN A 249 -18.12 -3.04 -15.43
CA ASN A 249 -19.13 -2.20 -16.07
C ASN A 249 -20.22 -1.74 -15.09
N THR A 250 -20.60 -2.58 -14.13
CA THR A 250 -21.63 -2.29 -13.13
C THR A 250 -21.16 -1.22 -12.15
N PHE A 251 -19.99 -1.39 -11.53
CA PHE A 251 -19.49 -0.48 -10.49
C PHE A 251 -18.69 0.72 -11.02
N ASN A 252 -18.40 0.76 -12.32
CA ASN A 252 -17.82 1.93 -12.95
C ASN A 252 -18.88 3.01 -13.21
N ASN A 253 -19.61 2.95 -14.33
CA ASN A 253 -20.65 3.94 -14.67
C ASN A 253 -22.01 3.30 -14.99
N GLY A 254 -22.09 1.97 -15.05
CA GLY A 254 -23.24 1.25 -15.59
C GLY A 254 -24.18 0.65 -14.56
N TRP A 255 -24.18 1.14 -13.30
CA TRP A 255 -24.98 0.58 -12.21
C TRP A 255 -26.44 0.38 -12.63
N GLN A 256 -27.10 1.44 -13.12
CA GLN A 256 -28.52 1.44 -13.50
C GLN A 256 -28.91 0.35 -14.51
N LEU A 257 -27.99 -0.03 -15.41
CA LEU A 257 -28.27 -0.97 -16.51
C LEU A 257 -27.84 -2.41 -16.18
N ASN A 258 -26.74 -2.58 -15.45
CA ASN A 258 -26.05 -3.88 -15.36
C ASN A 258 -26.24 -4.59 -14.00
N TRP A 259 -26.72 -3.89 -12.96
CA TRP A 259 -26.77 -4.44 -11.61
C TRP A 259 -27.55 -5.76 -11.54
N GLN A 260 -28.79 -5.81 -12.03
CA GLN A 260 -29.61 -7.03 -11.93
C GLN A 260 -28.90 -8.23 -12.53
N LYS A 261 -28.38 -8.04 -13.74
CA LYS A 261 -27.65 -9.08 -14.48
C LYS A 261 -26.41 -9.56 -13.72
N PHE A 262 -25.66 -8.63 -13.12
CA PHE A 262 -24.48 -8.97 -12.33
C PHE A 262 -24.82 -9.80 -11.10
N TYR A 263 -25.82 -9.39 -10.32
CA TYR A 263 -26.22 -10.10 -9.10
C TYR A 263 -26.80 -11.49 -9.41
N THR A 264 -27.51 -11.66 -10.52
CA THR A 264 -28.11 -12.95 -10.90
C THR A 264 -27.13 -13.91 -11.57
N GLU A 265 -26.29 -13.42 -12.48
CA GLU A 265 -25.40 -14.27 -13.28
C GLU A 265 -24.04 -14.56 -12.61
N CYS A 266 -23.54 -13.65 -11.76
CA CYS A 266 -22.17 -13.74 -11.24
C CYS A 266 -22.07 -14.01 -9.74
N LEU A 267 -22.81 -13.28 -8.91
CA LEU A 267 -22.71 -13.47 -7.45
C LEU A 267 -23.27 -14.81 -6.97
N GLY A 268 -24.17 -15.42 -7.75
CA GLY A 268 -24.70 -16.77 -7.49
C GLY A 268 -23.89 -17.89 -8.14
N ASP A 269 -22.81 -17.60 -8.87
CA ASP A 269 -21.97 -18.59 -9.53
C ASP A 269 -20.90 -19.12 -8.55
N PRO A 270 -20.86 -20.43 -8.25
CA PRO A 270 -19.85 -21.01 -7.37
C PRO A 270 -18.40 -20.85 -7.85
N GLN A 271 -18.18 -20.56 -9.14
CA GLN A 271 -16.84 -20.25 -9.67
C GLN A 271 -16.34 -18.85 -9.29
N GLU A 272 -17.24 -17.93 -8.97
CA GLU A 272 -16.93 -16.52 -8.69
C GLU A 272 -16.87 -16.21 -7.18
N MET A 273 -16.67 -17.25 -6.35
CA MET A 273 -16.71 -17.15 -4.89
C MET A 273 -15.76 -16.08 -4.32
N GLU A 274 -14.53 -15.98 -4.83
CA GLU A 274 -13.55 -14.98 -4.34
C GLU A 274 -14.00 -13.54 -4.60
N MET A 275 -14.64 -13.28 -5.74
CA MET A 275 -15.20 -11.96 -6.07
C MET A 275 -16.43 -11.67 -5.21
N ALA A 276 -17.30 -12.66 -5.01
CA ALA A 276 -18.51 -12.53 -4.21
C ALA A 276 -18.19 -12.27 -2.72
N GLU A 277 -17.26 -13.03 -2.13
CA GLU A 277 -16.81 -12.81 -0.75
C GLU A 277 -16.19 -11.42 -0.55
N CYS A 278 -15.41 -10.95 -1.54
CA CYS A 278 -14.82 -9.61 -1.49
C CYS A 278 -15.88 -8.51 -1.52
N ILE A 279 -16.91 -8.64 -2.38
CA ILE A 279 -18.00 -7.67 -2.45
C ILE A 279 -18.79 -7.66 -1.13
N GLU A 280 -19.06 -8.84 -0.56
CA GLU A 280 -19.72 -8.95 0.74
C GLU A 280 -18.89 -8.34 1.88
N GLU A 281 -17.56 -8.47 1.84
CA GLU A 281 -16.65 -7.83 2.80
C GLU A 281 -16.66 -6.31 2.72
N VAL A 282 -16.72 -5.74 1.52
CA VAL A 282 -16.86 -4.28 1.32
C VAL A 282 -18.19 -3.77 1.87
N GLU A 283 -19.27 -4.53 1.66
CA GLU A 283 -20.60 -4.16 2.14
C GLU A 283 -20.74 -4.29 3.66
N ALA A 284 -20.29 -5.40 4.22
CA ALA A 284 -20.42 -5.75 5.63
C ALA A 284 -19.20 -6.55 6.11
N PRO A 285 -18.13 -5.87 6.57
CA PRO A 285 -16.93 -6.54 7.05
C PRO A 285 -17.19 -7.31 8.34
N CYS A 286 -16.57 -8.48 8.50
CA CYS A 286 -16.66 -9.25 9.74
C CYS A 286 -16.04 -8.46 10.90
N THR A 287 -16.76 -8.37 12.02
CA THR A 287 -16.36 -7.70 13.26
C THR A 287 -16.48 -8.63 14.46
N LEU A 288 -15.62 -8.46 15.46
CA LEU A 288 -15.63 -9.28 16.66
C LEU A 288 -16.80 -8.93 17.57
N GLY A 289 -17.46 -9.97 18.09
CA GLY A 289 -18.51 -9.87 19.07
C GLY A 289 -19.90 -9.66 18.50
N CYS A 290 -20.90 -10.17 19.20
CA CYS A 290 -22.29 -9.83 18.97
C CYS A 290 -23.08 -9.75 20.28
N SER A 291 -23.95 -8.74 20.38
CA SER A 291 -24.75 -8.45 21.57
C SER A 291 -25.97 -7.60 21.22
N GLY A 292 -27.01 -7.65 22.05
CA GLY A 292 -28.20 -6.80 21.92
C GLY A 292 -29.29 -7.32 20.99
N LEU A 293 -29.20 -8.57 20.53
CA LEU A 293 -30.24 -9.22 19.73
C LEU A 293 -31.33 -9.81 20.63
N THR A 294 -32.59 -9.64 20.25
CA THR A 294 -33.75 -10.13 21.00
C THR A 294 -34.29 -11.43 20.41
N TYR A 295 -34.52 -11.47 19.11
CA TYR A 295 -35.03 -12.65 18.43
C TYR A 295 -33.94 -13.70 18.27
N CYS A 296 -32.80 -13.31 17.70
CA CYS A 296 -31.59 -14.11 17.49
C CYS A 296 -30.65 -14.13 18.71
N SER A 297 -31.23 -14.22 19.91
CA SER A 297 -30.51 -14.17 21.18
C SER A 297 -29.40 -15.22 21.35
N GLN A 298 -29.46 -16.34 20.62
CA GLN A 298 -28.41 -17.38 20.63
C GLN A 298 -27.06 -16.92 20.05
N MET A 299 -27.06 -15.82 19.29
CA MET A 299 -25.86 -15.19 18.73
C MET A 299 -25.20 -14.22 19.72
N ASN A 300 -25.89 -13.81 20.78
CA ASN A 300 -25.34 -12.91 21.80
C ASN A 300 -24.26 -13.60 22.64
N ASN A 301 -23.45 -12.79 23.34
CA ASN A 301 -22.43 -13.25 24.30
C ASN A 301 -21.36 -14.14 23.65
N ARG A 302 -20.96 -13.81 22.43
CA ARG A 302 -19.89 -14.48 21.67
C ARG A 302 -18.79 -13.48 21.31
N PRO A 303 -18.00 -13.01 22.29
CA PRO A 303 -17.07 -11.88 22.11
C PRO A 303 -15.86 -12.19 21.20
N THR A 304 -15.54 -13.46 21.01
CA THR A 304 -14.42 -13.96 20.18
C THR A 304 -14.85 -14.41 18.79
N SER A 305 -16.16 -14.58 18.56
CA SER A 305 -16.71 -14.92 17.25
C SER A 305 -16.88 -13.66 16.38
N LEU A 306 -16.82 -13.85 15.07
CA LEU A 306 -16.94 -12.78 14.08
C LEU A 306 -18.33 -12.78 13.44
N PHE A 307 -18.87 -11.59 13.17
CA PHE A 307 -20.18 -11.41 12.55
C PHE A 307 -20.16 -10.23 11.57
N ARG A 308 -20.89 -10.32 10.46
CA ARG A 308 -21.04 -9.21 9.50
C ARG A 308 -22.14 -8.23 9.91
N SER A 309 -23.23 -8.73 10.49
CA SER A 309 -24.47 -7.96 10.67
C SER A 309 -25.09 -8.17 12.04
N CYS A 310 -24.32 -7.89 13.10
CA CYS A 310 -24.88 -7.87 14.46
C CYS A 310 -25.62 -6.54 14.73
N SER A 311 -26.84 -6.42 14.21
CA SER A 311 -27.68 -5.22 14.37
C SER A 311 -29.13 -5.58 14.68
N SER A 312 -29.88 -4.63 15.26
CA SER A 312 -31.32 -4.79 15.48
C SER A 312 -32.10 -4.95 14.18
N GLN A 313 -31.60 -4.38 13.07
CA GLN A 313 -32.22 -4.56 11.75
C GLN A 313 -32.10 -6.02 11.29
N ALA A 314 -30.90 -6.62 11.39
CA ALA A 314 -30.70 -8.03 11.06
C ALA A 314 -31.54 -8.97 11.95
N ASP A 315 -31.73 -8.60 13.23
CA ASP A 315 -32.61 -9.31 14.16
C ASP A 315 -34.08 -9.30 13.68
N LEU A 316 -34.55 -8.14 13.23
CA LEU A 316 -35.91 -7.94 12.72
C LEU A 316 -36.11 -8.64 11.37
N ASP A 317 -35.12 -8.59 10.48
CA ASP A 317 -35.15 -9.25 9.17
C ASP A 317 -35.23 -10.77 9.35
N ALA A 318 -34.47 -11.34 10.30
CA ALA A 318 -34.56 -12.74 10.68
C ALA A 318 -35.95 -13.11 11.24
N HIS A 319 -36.54 -12.25 12.06
CA HIS A 319 -37.89 -12.47 12.60
C HIS A 319 -38.94 -12.47 11.48
N SER A 320 -38.86 -11.50 10.58
CA SER A 320 -39.78 -11.32 9.45
C SER A 320 -39.69 -12.49 8.46
N ALA A 321 -38.48 -12.98 8.16
CA ALA A 321 -38.26 -14.12 7.27
C ALA A 321 -38.94 -15.40 7.79
N VAL A 322 -38.92 -15.65 9.10
CA VAL A 322 -39.59 -16.82 9.71
C VAL A 322 -41.11 -16.64 9.73
N ALA A 323 -41.60 -15.41 9.94
CA ALA A 323 -43.03 -15.12 9.89
C ALA A 323 -43.61 -15.33 8.48
N GLU A 324 -42.92 -14.85 7.45
CA GLU A 324 -43.31 -15.01 6.04
C GLU A 324 -43.29 -16.49 5.61
N GLN A 325 -42.29 -17.25 6.06
CA GLN A 325 -42.20 -18.69 5.85
C GLN A 325 -43.43 -19.46 6.35
N LYS A 326 -43.96 -19.09 7.53
CA LYS A 326 -45.19 -19.71 8.07
C LYS A 326 -46.43 -19.46 7.22
N GLY A 327 -46.48 -18.32 6.52
CA GLY A 327 -47.63 -17.93 5.70
C GLY A 327 -47.62 -18.49 4.28
N SER A 328 -46.45 -18.61 3.66
CA SER A 328 -46.32 -18.98 2.24
C SER A 328 -45.99 -20.45 1.99
N GLY A 329 -45.35 -21.14 2.95
CA GLY A 329 -44.83 -22.50 2.76
C GLY A 329 -43.57 -22.58 1.88
N TYR A 330 -43.00 -21.43 1.50
CA TYR A 330 -41.75 -21.31 0.76
C TYR A 330 -40.73 -20.49 1.56
N VAL A 331 -39.45 -20.69 1.27
CA VAL A 331 -38.36 -19.84 1.79
C VAL A 331 -37.49 -19.35 0.63
N THR A 332 -37.06 -18.10 0.68
CA THR A 332 -36.12 -17.55 -0.30
C THR A 332 -34.70 -17.64 0.26
N VAL A 333 -33.81 -18.38 -0.40
CA VAL A 333 -32.39 -18.50 -0.04
C VAL A 333 -31.54 -18.23 -1.27
N ALA A 334 -30.61 -17.27 -1.19
CA ALA A 334 -29.76 -16.86 -2.31
C ALA A 334 -30.56 -16.54 -3.61
N GLY A 335 -31.71 -15.87 -3.47
CA GLY A 335 -32.59 -15.50 -4.58
C GLY A 335 -33.42 -16.64 -5.17
N LEU A 336 -33.40 -17.83 -4.56
CA LEU A 336 -34.16 -19.01 -4.99
C LEU A 336 -35.31 -19.31 -4.03
N GLN A 337 -36.51 -19.51 -4.55
CA GLN A 337 -37.67 -19.96 -3.76
C GLN A 337 -37.63 -21.49 -3.60
N LEU A 338 -37.58 -21.95 -2.35
CA LEU A 338 -37.50 -23.35 -1.97
C LEU A 338 -38.80 -23.79 -1.26
N PRO A 339 -39.49 -24.84 -1.74
CA PRO A 339 -40.67 -25.38 -1.09
C PRO A 339 -40.30 -26.15 0.18
N LEU A 340 -41.02 -25.95 1.27
CA LEU A 340 -40.70 -26.58 2.56
C LEU A 340 -41.52 -27.83 2.84
N LYS A 341 -40.88 -28.84 3.45
CA LYS A 341 -41.55 -30.04 3.96
C LYS A 341 -42.32 -29.70 5.23
N ASN A 342 -43.54 -30.21 5.33
CA ASN A 342 -44.29 -30.23 6.59
C ASN A 342 -43.84 -31.46 7.42
N SER A 343 -42.64 -31.40 7.99
CA SER A 343 -42.00 -32.51 8.72
C SER A 343 -41.70 -32.12 10.16
N SER A 344 -41.89 -33.07 11.09
CA SER A 344 -41.52 -32.90 12.50
C SER A 344 -40.01 -32.74 12.71
N GLN A 345 -39.19 -33.10 11.73
CA GLN A 345 -37.72 -32.96 11.80
C GLN A 345 -37.23 -31.53 11.55
N CYS A 346 -38.06 -30.67 10.96
CA CYS A 346 -37.69 -29.28 10.70
C CYS A 346 -38.61 -28.33 11.48
N THR A 347 -38.34 -28.23 12.79
CA THR A 347 -39.13 -27.39 13.69
C THR A 347 -38.92 -25.91 13.42
N THR A 348 -39.81 -25.08 13.96
CA THR A 348 -39.69 -23.62 13.91
C THR A 348 -38.38 -23.11 14.53
N ASP A 349 -37.80 -23.83 15.48
CA ASP A 349 -36.54 -23.45 16.13
C ASP A 349 -35.32 -23.67 15.24
N VAL A 350 -35.33 -24.72 14.41
CA VAL A 350 -34.30 -24.96 13.39
C VAL A 350 -34.35 -23.85 12.35
N TRP A 351 -35.55 -23.50 11.86
CA TRP A 351 -35.73 -22.41 10.91
C TRP A 351 -35.36 -21.04 11.48
N LYS A 352 -35.69 -20.79 12.75
CA LYS A 352 -35.23 -19.61 13.47
C LYS A 352 -33.70 -19.51 13.47
N SER A 353 -33.02 -20.62 13.75
CA SER A 353 -31.55 -20.65 13.77
C SER A 353 -30.94 -20.38 12.39
N VAL A 354 -31.53 -20.96 11.33
CA VAL A 354 -31.12 -20.71 9.94
C VAL A 354 -31.35 -19.25 9.55
N ALA A 355 -32.55 -18.70 9.82
CA ALA A 355 -32.87 -17.31 9.51
C ALA A 355 -31.93 -16.33 10.25
N CYS A 356 -31.63 -16.61 11.52
CA CYS A 356 -30.67 -15.83 12.28
C CYS A 356 -29.26 -15.90 11.68
N ALA A 357 -28.78 -17.08 11.29
CA ALA A 357 -27.45 -17.19 10.66
C ALA A 357 -27.39 -16.50 9.29
N LEU A 358 -28.46 -16.54 8.49
CA LEU A 358 -28.50 -15.90 7.17
C LEU A 358 -28.53 -14.36 7.26
N ASN A 359 -29.13 -13.78 8.31
CA ASN A 359 -29.24 -12.33 8.47
C ASN A 359 -28.15 -11.73 9.36
N VAL A 360 -27.79 -12.37 10.48
CA VAL A 360 -26.71 -11.93 11.38
C VAL A 360 -25.34 -12.24 10.79
N LYS A 361 -25.25 -13.29 9.97
CA LYS A 361 -24.07 -13.71 9.20
C LYS A 361 -22.83 -13.89 10.07
N PRO A 362 -22.78 -14.97 10.90
CA PRO A 362 -21.53 -15.39 11.54
C PRO A 362 -20.44 -15.60 10.49
N CYS A 363 -19.19 -15.37 10.88
CA CYS A 363 -18.01 -15.59 10.05
C CYS A 363 -17.12 -16.68 10.66
N THR A 364 -16.26 -17.25 9.82
CA THR A 364 -15.18 -18.14 10.28
C THR A 364 -14.24 -17.43 11.26
N ALA A 365 -13.49 -18.20 12.06
CA ALA A 365 -12.60 -17.66 13.10
C ALA A 365 -11.56 -16.63 12.61
N LYS A 366 -11.19 -16.69 11.33
CA LYS A 366 -10.28 -15.73 10.68
C LYS A 366 -10.99 -14.64 9.88
N GLY A 367 -12.33 -14.62 9.88
CA GLY A 367 -13.15 -13.60 9.22
C GLY A 367 -13.27 -13.80 7.71
N HIS A 368 -12.91 -14.97 7.21
CA HIS A 368 -12.76 -15.22 5.78
C HIS A 368 -14.09 -15.22 5.03
N SER A 369 -15.13 -15.75 5.66
CA SER A 369 -16.34 -16.12 4.95
C SER A 369 -17.49 -16.26 5.93
N SER A 370 -18.69 -15.98 5.44
CA SER A 370 -19.95 -16.32 6.11
C SER A 370 -20.59 -17.58 5.50
N LEU A 371 -19.87 -18.27 4.61
CA LEU A 371 -20.34 -19.51 4.01
C LEU A 371 -20.41 -20.62 5.06
N LEU A 372 -21.48 -21.42 4.95
CA LEU A 372 -21.74 -22.53 5.84
C LEU A 372 -20.89 -23.74 5.45
N CYS A 373 -20.59 -24.61 6.42
CA CYS A 373 -19.97 -25.89 6.10
C CYS A 373 -20.90 -26.74 5.22
N MET A 374 -20.34 -27.35 4.17
CA MET A 374 -21.08 -28.11 3.15
C MET A 374 -21.95 -29.21 3.78
N GLU A 375 -21.41 -29.94 4.76
CA GLU A 375 -22.12 -30.98 5.49
C GLU A 375 -23.36 -30.45 6.23
N ASP A 376 -23.23 -29.30 6.89
CA ASP A 376 -24.32 -28.67 7.62
C ASP A 376 -25.40 -28.16 6.67
N CYS A 377 -25.00 -27.58 5.53
CA CYS A 377 -25.94 -27.16 4.49
C CYS A 377 -26.74 -28.37 3.96
N ILE A 378 -26.05 -29.42 3.48
CA ILE A 378 -26.72 -30.59 2.89
C ILE A 378 -27.67 -31.23 3.90
N ARG A 379 -27.25 -31.36 5.16
CA ARG A 379 -28.07 -31.92 6.23
C ARG A 379 -29.37 -31.13 6.42
N LEU A 380 -29.28 -29.80 6.54
CA LEU A 380 -30.45 -28.94 6.76
C LEU A 380 -31.42 -28.98 5.58
N VAL A 381 -30.92 -28.76 4.37
CA VAL A 381 -31.79 -28.63 3.21
C VAL A 381 -32.41 -29.98 2.82
N SER A 382 -31.72 -31.10 3.06
CA SER A 382 -32.30 -32.44 2.86
C SER A 382 -33.46 -32.75 3.81
N SER A 383 -33.32 -32.34 5.07
CA SER A 383 -34.35 -32.52 6.10
C SER A 383 -35.55 -31.59 5.92
N CYS A 384 -35.33 -30.37 5.43
CA CYS A 384 -36.31 -29.30 5.47
C CYS A 384 -36.99 -28.94 4.13
N VAL A 385 -36.39 -29.23 2.98
CA VAL A 385 -36.90 -28.84 1.65
C VAL A 385 -37.56 -30.01 0.91
N GLU A 386 -38.65 -29.72 0.20
CA GLU A 386 -39.39 -30.64 -0.64
C GLU A 386 -38.82 -30.67 -2.07
N TRP A 387 -37.77 -31.46 -2.27
CA TRP A 387 -37.03 -31.51 -3.54
C TRP A 387 -37.82 -31.99 -4.76
N SER A 388 -38.95 -32.67 -4.57
CA SER A 388 -39.85 -33.07 -5.67
C SER A 388 -40.44 -31.87 -6.43
N ARG A 389 -40.52 -30.71 -5.77
CA ARG A 389 -41.08 -29.46 -6.33
C ARG A 389 -40.04 -28.38 -6.54
N ALA A 390 -38.77 -28.66 -6.23
CA ALA A 390 -37.67 -27.72 -6.39
C ALA A 390 -37.05 -27.85 -7.79
N SER A 391 -36.59 -26.73 -8.34
CA SER A 391 -35.94 -26.67 -9.66
C SER A 391 -34.46 -27.06 -9.64
N LEU A 392 -33.85 -27.17 -8.46
CA LEU A 392 -32.43 -27.45 -8.24
C LEU A 392 -32.25 -28.61 -7.25
N SER A 393 -31.07 -29.24 -7.24
CA SER A 393 -30.71 -30.26 -6.25
C SER A 393 -30.14 -29.64 -4.96
N ALA A 394 -30.14 -30.42 -3.88
CA ALA A 394 -29.50 -30.06 -2.61
C ALA A 394 -28.02 -29.67 -2.78
N THR A 395 -27.29 -30.44 -3.57
CA THR A 395 -25.87 -30.20 -3.86
C THR A 395 -25.66 -28.92 -4.66
N ALA A 396 -26.50 -28.63 -5.65
CA ALA A 396 -26.40 -27.41 -6.45
C ALA A 396 -26.70 -26.14 -5.64
N LEU A 397 -27.66 -26.20 -4.71
CA LEU A 397 -27.94 -25.10 -3.79
C LEU A 397 -26.77 -24.90 -2.81
N CYS A 398 -26.31 -25.97 -2.17
CA CYS A 398 -25.24 -25.87 -1.17
C CYS A 398 -23.90 -25.44 -1.79
N ALA A 399 -23.65 -25.75 -3.06
CA ALA A 399 -22.49 -25.20 -3.78
C ALA A 399 -22.47 -23.65 -3.84
N ARG A 400 -23.62 -22.98 -3.66
CA ARG A 400 -23.70 -21.50 -3.58
C ARG A 400 -23.55 -20.95 -2.16
N LEU A 401 -23.69 -21.80 -1.14
CA LEU A 401 -23.75 -21.40 0.28
C LEU A 401 -22.58 -21.96 1.09
N ALA A 402 -21.77 -22.82 0.49
CA ALA A 402 -20.64 -23.49 1.10
C ALA A 402 -19.41 -23.38 0.19
N PRO A 403 -18.19 -23.40 0.76
CA PRO A 403 -16.97 -23.33 -0.04
C PRO A 403 -16.79 -24.58 -0.92
N SER A 404 -16.25 -24.39 -2.12
CA SER A 404 -15.99 -25.46 -3.09
C SER A 404 -14.82 -26.38 -2.72
N ASN A 405 -13.91 -25.92 -1.84
CA ASN A 405 -12.76 -26.69 -1.35
C ASN A 405 -13.06 -27.23 0.05
N GLU A 406 -12.95 -28.54 0.26
CA GLU A 406 -13.23 -29.20 1.55
C GLU A 406 -12.33 -28.72 2.69
N ASN A 407 -11.11 -28.27 2.40
CA ASN A 407 -10.18 -27.74 3.40
C ASN A 407 -10.37 -26.24 3.66
N ALA A 408 -11.28 -25.59 2.95
CA ALA A 408 -11.54 -24.18 3.17
C ALA A 408 -12.30 -23.98 4.49
N PRO A 409 -11.94 -22.96 5.29
CA PRO A 409 -12.63 -22.65 6.52
C PRO A 409 -14.09 -22.27 6.25
N CYS A 410 -15.01 -22.80 7.04
CA CYS A 410 -16.45 -22.62 6.90
C CYS A 410 -17.11 -22.41 8.27
N VAL A 411 -18.33 -21.89 8.27
CA VAL A 411 -19.12 -21.66 9.48
C VAL A 411 -19.93 -22.92 9.81
N ALA A 412 -19.63 -23.54 10.94
CA ALA A 412 -20.40 -24.67 11.45
C ALA A 412 -21.69 -24.15 12.11
N LEU A 413 -22.84 -24.32 11.43
CA LEU A 413 -24.11 -23.74 11.91
C LEU A 413 -24.48 -24.26 13.29
N ARG A 414 -24.14 -25.52 13.59
CA ARG A 414 -24.45 -26.18 14.88
C ARG A 414 -23.98 -25.36 16.08
N GLU A 415 -22.84 -24.69 15.97
CA GLU A 415 -22.27 -23.87 17.05
C GLU A 415 -23.16 -22.67 17.41
N PHE A 416 -24.00 -22.23 16.47
CA PHE A 416 -24.88 -21.06 16.58
C PHE A 416 -26.37 -21.42 16.75
N MET A 417 -26.69 -22.72 16.83
CA MET A 417 -28.05 -23.18 17.11
C MET A 417 -28.36 -23.19 18.62
N ALA A 418 -27.33 -23.32 19.46
CA ALA A 418 -27.44 -23.26 20.91
C ALA A 418 -27.01 -21.88 21.45
N PRO A 419 -27.55 -21.44 22.60
CA PRO A 419 -27.02 -20.28 23.32
C PRO A 419 -25.52 -20.40 23.59
N SER A 420 -24.84 -19.25 23.71
CA SER A 420 -23.42 -19.24 24.08
C SER A 420 -23.18 -19.95 25.41
N ILE A 421 -22.09 -20.72 25.48
CA ILE A 421 -21.63 -21.38 26.71
C ILE A 421 -20.86 -20.38 27.60
N ASP A 422 -20.37 -19.28 27.00
CA ASP A 422 -19.64 -18.25 27.74
C ASP A 422 -20.58 -17.56 28.75
N PRO A 423 -20.16 -17.38 30.01
CA PRO A 423 -20.99 -16.74 31.01
C PRO A 423 -21.31 -15.29 30.56
N PRO A 424 -22.54 -14.81 30.77
CA PRO A 424 -22.86 -13.41 30.51
C PRO A 424 -21.92 -12.54 31.35
N LEU A 425 -21.27 -11.57 30.71
CA LEU A 425 -20.30 -10.68 31.38
C LEU A 425 -21.01 -9.94 32.52
N LEU A 426 -20.65 -10.24 33.76
CA LEU A 426 -21.35 -9.80 34.97
C LEU A 426 -20.98 -8.37 35.37
N SER A 427 -19.83 -7.85 34.90
CA SER A 427 -19.34 -6.52 35.24
C SER A 427 -19.00 -5.65 34.02
N ALA A 428 -19.23 -4.33 34.12
CA ALA A 428 -18.86 -3.35 33.09
C ALA A 428 -17.34 -3.27 32.82
N LEU A 429 -16.51 -3.80 33.73
CA LEU A 429 -15.06 -3.88 33.62
C LEU A 429 -14.59 -5.03 32.71
N GLU A 430 -15.41 -6.06 32.54
CA GLU A 430 -15.13 -7.23 31.68
C GLU A 430 -15.63 -7.02 30.24
N VAL A 431 -16.46 -6.00 30.00
CA VAL A 431 -17.06 -5.75 28.69
C VAL A 431 -16.04 -5.25 27.67
N VAL A 432 -15.90 -6.00 26.59
CA VAL A 432 -15.20 -5.58 25.36
C VAL A 432 -16.11 -4.62 24.60
N THR A 433 -15.59 -3.45 24.23
CA THR A 433 -16.39 -2.40 23.60
C THR A 433 -15.87 -2.07 22.21
N SER A 434 -16.78 -2.02 21.23
CA SER A 434 -16.53 -1.54 19.88
C SER A 434 -17.39 -0.29 19.62
N PRO A 435 -16.92 0.91 19.99
CA PRO A 435 -17.73 2.13 19.94
C PRO A 435 -18.20 2.53 18.54
N CYS A 436 -17.51 2.03 17.50
CA CYS A 436 -17.85 2.27 16.11
C CYS A 436 -18.72 1.17 15.49
N ALA A 437 -19.16 0.16 16.26
CA ALA A 437 -20.10 -0.84 15.80
C ALA A 437 -21.47 -0.19 15.50
N GLY A 438 -22.12 -0.61 14.42
CA GLY A 438 -23.41 -0.06 13.99
C GLY A 438 -23.36 1.30 13.29
N SER A 439 -22.16 1.74 12.86
CA SER A 439 -21.96 2.98 12.09
C SER A 439 -22.57 4.24 12.75
N PRO A 440 -22.08 4.65 13.93
CA PRO A 440 -22.67 5.75 14.71
C PRO A 440 -22.43 7.15 14.13
N CYS A 441 -21.68 7.27 13.03
CA CYS A 441 -21.38 8.53 12.34
C CYS A 441 -22.23 8.66 11.07
N ASN A 442 -22.39 9.89 10.58
CA ASN A 442 -23.12 10.15 9.35
C ASN A 442 -22.39 9.53 8.12
N GLY A 443 -23.11 9.32 7.01
CA GLY A 443 -22.59 8.73 5.77
C GLY A 443 -21.50 9.52 5.04
N THR A 444 -21.06 10.66 5.60
CA THR A 444 -19.92 11.47 5.12
C THR A 444 -18.75 11.48 6.10
N GLN A 445 -18.83 10.71 7.19
CA GLN A 445 -17.88 10.73 8.29
C GLN A 445 -17.38 9.33 8.62
N VAL A 446 -16.10 9.26 9.00
CA VAL A 446 -15.43 8.05 9.45
C VAL A 446 -15.43 8.02 10.98
N CYS A 447 -15.93 6.92 11.56
CA CYS A 447 -15.83 6.69 13.00
C CYS A 447 -14.41 6.25 13.39
N VAL A 448 -13.77 7.02 14.26
CA VAL A 448 -12.45 6.72 14.83
C VAL A 448 -12.59 6.50 16.33
N VAL A 449 -12.04 5.40 16.84
CA VAL A 449 -12.11 5.06 18.26
C VAL A 449 -11.21 6.00 19.08
N ASN A 450 -11.76 6.62 20.12
CA ASN A 450 -11.02 7.53 20.99
C ASN A 450 -10.42 6.78 22.17
N ARG A 451 -9.23 6.22 21.97
CA ARG A 451 -8.52 5.43 23.00
C ARG A 451 -8.06 6.26 24.20
N ASN A 452 -7.95 7.57 24.06
CA ASN A 452 -7.57 8.48 25.16
C ASN A 452 -8.69 8.65 26.21
N CYS A 453 -9.92 8.22 25.88
CA CYS A 453 -11.11 8.43 26.70
C CYS A 453 -11.55 7.19 27.51
N LEU A 454 -10.80 6.09 27.47
CA LEU A 454 -11.26 4.83 28.06
C LEU A 454 -11.19 4.74 29.59
N GLN A 455 -10.39 5.59 30.26
CA GLN A 455 -10.17 5.53 31.71
C GLN A 455 -11.14 6.39 32.55
N GLY A 456 -12.43 6.41 32.21
CA GLY A 456 -13.47 7.01 33.04
C GLY A 456 -13.42 8.55 33.11
N GLY A 457 -14.19 9.20 32.25
CA GLY A 457 -14.44 10.64 32.27
C GLY A 457 -15.62 10.99 31.38
N SER A 458 -16.15 12.21 31.51
CA SER A 458 -17.18 12.76 30.61
C SER A 458 -16.57 13.11 29.24
N CYS A 459 -16.13 12.12 28.48
CA CYS A 459 -15.63 12.28 27.12
C CYS A 459 -16.24 11.24 26.18
N ALA A 460 -16.24 11.52 24.88
CA ALA A 460 -16.78 10.61 23.87
C ALA A 460 -15.79 9.46 23.58
N LYS A 461 -16.30 8.22 23.57
CA LYS A 461 -15.52 6.99 23.28
C LYS A 461 -15.11 6.83 21.81
N TYR A 462 -15.69 7.64 20.92
CA TYR A 462 -15.33 7.73 19.50
C TYR A 462 -15.44 9.18 19.05
N THR A 463 -14.84 9.47 17.90
CA THR A 463 -14.91 10.76 17.20
C THR A 463 -15.25 10.53 15.75
N CYS A 464 -16.19 11.30 15.20
CA CYS A 464 -16.50 11.30 13.78
C CYS A 464 -15.60 12.30 13.06
N VAL A 465 -14.85 11.83 12.07
CA VAL A 465 -13.94 12.65 11.27
C VAL A 465 -14.48 12.71 9.85
N ASP A 466 -14.51 13.89 9.24
CA ASP A 466 -15.02 14.04 7.88
C ASP A 466 -14.19 13.23 6.87
N GLY A 467 -14.89 12.64 5.89
CA GLY A 467 -14.31 11.77 4.89
C GLY A 467 -14.99 11.87 3.53
N CYS A 468 -14.44 11.18 2.54
CA CYS A 468 -15.01 11.06 1.20
C CYS A 468 -15.48 9.64 0.98
N PRO A 469 -16.73 9.43 0.51
CA PRO A 469 -17.14 8.13 -0.01
C PRO A 469 -16.33 7.82 -1.28
N LEU A 470 -16.01 6.54 -1.48
CA LEU A 470 -15.26 6.09 -2.65
C LEU A 470 -16.17 5.87 -3.87
N GLY A 471 -16.95 6.89 -4.23
CA GLY A 471 -17.97 6.83 -5.28
C GLY A 471 -19.39 7.00 -4.71
N ASP A 472 -20.33 7.35 -5.58
CA ASP A 472 -21.72 7.70 -5.18
C ASP A 472 -22.49 6.52 -4.55
N GLY A 473 -22.14 5.28 -4.90
CA GLY A 473 -22.75 4.06 -4.37
C GLY A 473 -21.95 3.35 -3.28
N SER A 474 -20.76 3.88 -2.93
CA SER A 474 -19.87 3.24 -1.97
C SER A 474 -20.23 3.61 -0.54
N SER A 475 -20.49 2.60 0.30
CA SER A 475 -20.60 2.77 1.76
C SER A 475 -19.24 2.96 2.45
N TYR A 476 -18.15 2.66 1.75
CA TYR A 476 -16.80 2.81 2.28
C TYR A 476 -16.29 4.25 2.13
N ILE A 477 -15.83 4.82 3.24
CA ILE A 477 -15.43 6.22 3.38
C ILE A 477 -14.00 6.29 3.89
N VAL A 478 -13.17 7.14 3.27
CA VAL A 478 -11.80 7.41 3.72
C VAL A 478 -11.69 8.82 4.30
N PRO A 479 -10.84 9.06 5.32
CA PRO A 479 -10.66 10.40 5.90
C PRO A 479 -10.13 11.41 4.88
N ILE A 480 -10.50 12.68 5.04
CA ILE A 480 -9.97 13.78 4.23
C ILE A 480 -8.44 13.82 4.29
N GLY A 481 -7.81 14.02 3.13
CA GLY A 481 -6.35 14.01 2.97
C GLY A 481 -5.76 12.64 2.62
N SER A 482 -6.56 11.56 2.68
CA SER A 482 -6.13 10.22 2.26
C SER A 482 -5.95 10.14 0.73
N TRP A 483 -5.03 9.28 0.29
CA TRP A 483 -4.79 8.98 -1.13
C TRP A 483 -5.33 7.59 -1.46
N VAL A 484 -6.12 7.52 -2.51
CA VAL A 484 -6.92 6.35 -2.87
C VAL A 484 -6.52 5.84 -4.25
N ARG A 485 -6.42 4.52 -4.38
CA ARG A 485 -6.25 3.82 -5.66
C ARG A 485 -7.61 3.53 -6.27
N VAL A 486 -7.80 3.96 -7.51
CA VAL A 486 -9.02 3.77 -8.28
C VAL A 486 -8.70 2.89 -9.50
N PRO A 487 -9.23 1.66 -9.58
CA PRO A 487 -9.08 0.80 -10.74
C PRO A 487 -9.65 1.42 -12.02
N MET A 488 -8.99 1.17 -13.14
CA MET A 488 -9.39 1.63 -14.47
C MET A 488 -9.47 0.46 -15.45
N THR A 489 -10.24 0.62 -16.52
CA THR A 489 -10.32 -0.35 -17.61
C THR A 489 -9.03 -0.35 -18.43
N CYS A 490 -8.51 -1.53 -18.75
CA CYS A 490 -7.41 -1.69 -19.70
C CYS A 490 -7.34 -3.11 -20.28
N ALA A 491 -6.38 -3.32 -21.20
CA ALA A 491 -6.19 -4.58 -21.91
C ALA A 491 -6.01 -5.77 -20.96
N SER A 492 -6.40 -6.96 -21.43
CA SER A 492 -6.29 -8.20 -20.66
C SER A 492 -4.86 -8.40 -20.12
N GLN A 493 -4.75 -8.84 -18.86
CA GLN A 493 -3.49 -9.08 -18.11
C GLN A 493 -2.73 -7.84 -17.59
N LYS A 494 -3.24 -6.63 -17.80
CA LYS A 494 -2.70 -5.40 -17.19
C LYS A 494 -3.60 -4.89 -16.08
N VAL A 495 -2.99 -4.32 -15.05
CA VAL A 495 -3.68 -3.58 -13.98
C VAL A 495 -3.42 -2.09 -14.19
N CYS A 496 -4.49 -1.32 -14.26
CA CYS A 496 -4.46 0.12 -14.50
C CYS A 496 -5.17 0.82 -13.38
N ILE A 497 -4.50 1.79 -12.77
CA ILE A 497 -4.95 2.44 -11.56
C ILE A 497 -4.67 3.93 -11.72
N LYS A 498 -5.62 4.76 -11.32
CA LYS A 498 -5.38 6.18 -11.06
C LYS A 498 -5.37 6.41 -9.55
N ILE A 499 -4.55 7.34 -9.09
CA ILE A 499 -4.50 7.74 -7.69
C ILE A 499 -5.26 9.05 -7.56
N CYS A 500 -6.25 9.09 -6.68
CA CYS A 500 -7.04 10.29 -6.36
C CYS A 500 -6.80 10.70 -4.91
N ARG A 501 -7.00 11.98 -4.61
CA ARG A 501 -6.94 12.52 -3.25
C ARG A 501 -8.35 12.77 -2.71
N CYS A 502 -8.62 12.33 -1.48
CA CYS A 502 -9.86 12.68 -0.79
C CYS A 502 -9.78 14.13 -0.28
N SER A 503 -10.77 14.93 -0.68
CA SER A 503 -10.94 16.35 -0.35
C SER A 503 -12.36 16.62 0.15
N ASN A 504 -12.63 17.80 0.71
CA ASN A 504 -13.96 18.17 1.21
C ASN A 504 -15.07 18.13 0.13
N ARG A 505 -14.71 18.04 -1.17
CA ARG A 505 -15.64 17.94 -2.30
C ARG A 505 -15.70 16.52 -2.91
N GLY A 506 -15.16 15.52 -2.22
CA GLY A 506 -15.02 14.15 -2.72
C GLY A 506 -13.61 13.83 -3.24
N LEU A 507 -13.50 12.78 -4.06
CA LEU A 507 -12.24 12.40 -4.70
C LEU A 507 -11.89 13.41 -5.80
N SER A 508 -10.69 13.98 -5.74
CA SER A 508 -10.21 14.97 -6.71
C SER A 508 -8.71 14.78 -7.00
N HIS A 509 -8.20 15.50 -7.99
CA HIS A 509 -6.79 15.47 -8.39
C HIS A 509 -6.33 14.05 -8.78
N CYS A 510 -7.13 13.35 -9.58
CA CYS A 510 -6.78 12.00 -9.99
C CYS A 510 -5.65 12.00 -11.03
N GLN A 511 -4.64 11.15 -10.83
CA GLN A 511 -3.52 10.97 -11.76
C GLN A 511 -3.38 9.48 -12.13
N PRO A 512 -3.39 9.12 -13.43
CA PRO A 512 -3.19 7.74 -13.85
C PRO A 512 -1.76 7.29 -13.60
N LEU A 513 -1.58 6.09 -13.06
CA LEU A 513 -0.29 5.42 -12.99
C LEU A 513 -0.02 4.62 -14.28
N PRO A 514 1.26 4.42 -14.64
CA PRO A 514 1.63 3.48 -15.69
C PRO A 514 1.06 2.09 -15.41
N SER A 515 0.40 1.52 -16.41
CA SER A 515 -0.19 0.18 -16.32
C SER A 515 0.86 -0.88 -16.04
N VAL A 516 0.55 -1.81 -15.12
CA VAL A 516 1.48 -2.86 -14.70
C VAL A 516 0.97 -4.21 -15.20
N THR A 517 1.85 -5.01 -15.80
CA THR A 517 1.60 -6.41 -16.12
C THR A 517 1.68 -7.28 -14.85
N LEU A 518 0.72 -8.19 -14.69
CA LEU A 518 0.72 -9.16 -13.59
C LEU A 518 1.66 -10.32 -13.89
N ASP A 519 2.96 -10.03 -13.91
CA ASP A 519 3.97 -11.02 -14.25
C ASP A 519 4.17 -12.05 -13.13
N ASN A 520 4.42 -13.29 -13.52
CA ASN A 520 4.84 -14.35 -12.60
C ASN A 520 6.31 -14.18 -12.21
N CYS A 521 6.68 -14.65 -11.02
CA CYS A 521 8.05 -14.60 -10.56
C CYS A 521 8.81 -15.80 -11.12
N ARG A 522 9.92 -15.53 -11.82
CA ARG A 522 10.80 -16.56 -12.36
C ARG A 522 11.93 -16.83 -11.37
N LEU A 523 11.93 -18.01 -10.77
CA LEU A 523 13.07 -18.59 -10.06
C LEU A 523 13.85 -19.47 -11.06
N HIS A 524 15.10 -19.82 -10.75
CA HIS A 524 15.97 -20.57 -11.67
C HIS A 524 15.30 -21.85 -12.22
N ASP A 525 14.57 -22.59 -11.37
CA ASP A 525 13.95 -23.88 -11.74
C ASP A 525 12.40 -23.89 -11.64
N LYS A 526 11.77 -22.78 -11.26
CA LYS A 526 10.32 -22.74 -11.01
C LYS A 526 9.71 -21.38 -11.36
N VAL A 527 8.51 -21.39 -11.95
CA VAL A 527 7.68 -20.20 -12.11
C VAL A 527 6.65 -20.17 -10.98
N VAL A 528 6.70 -19.13 -10.17
CA VAL A 528 5.74 -18.87 -9.08
C VAL A 528 4.69 -17.89 -9.57
N LYS A 529 3.41 -18.24 -9.44
CA LYS A 529 2.33 -17.38 -9.92
C LYS A 529 2.24 -16.09 -9.11
N HIS A 530 1.78 -15.01 -9.73
CA HIS A 530 1.45 -13.80 -8.97
C HIS A 530 0.45 -14.11 -7.85
N GLY A 531 0.69 -13.58 -6.64
CA GLY A 531 -0.09 -13.82 -5.43
C GLY A 531 0.31 -15.09 -4.67
N GLU A 532 1.07 -15.99 -5.30
CA GLU A 532 1.48 -17.25 -4.67
C GLU A 532 2.57 -17.02 -3.60
N LYS A 533 2.37 -17.65 -2.45
CA LYS A 533 3.27 -17.65 -1.30
C LYS A 533 4.20 -18.86 -1.37
N TYR A 534 5.46 -18.67 -1.06
CA TYR A 534 6.48 -19.73 -1.12
C TYR A 534 7.60 -19.45 -0.12
N TYR A 535 8.49 -20.41 0.06
CA TYR A 535 9.67 -20.27 0.90
C TYR A 535 10.93 -20.24 0.03
N MET A 536 11.88 -19.40 0.42
CA MET A 536 13.26 -19.48 -0.04
C MET A 536 14.14 -19.72 1.18
N GLU A 537 14.70 -20.93 1.26
CA GLU A 537 15.36 -21.43 2.48
C GLU A 537 14.40 -21.35 3.69
N CYS A 538 14.69 -20.49 4.67
CA CYS A 538 13.84 -20.24 5.83
C CYS A 538 12.99 -18.97 5.69
N ASN A 539 13.14 -18.21 4.60
CA ASN A 539 12.48 -16.93 4.41
C ASN A 539 11.13 -17.09 3.73
N GLU A 540 10.11 -16.46 4.31
CA GLU A 540 8.79 -16.39 3.74
C GLU A 540 8.73 -15.38 2.59
N CYS A 541 8.14 -15.78 1.47
CA CYS A 541 8.09 -15.00 0.24
C CYS A 541 6.70 -14.97 -0.39
N VAL A 542 6.43 -13.89 -1.15
CA VAL A 542 5.25 -13.76 -2.02
C VAL A 542 5.66 -13.14 -3.36
N CYS A 543 5.00 -13.57 -4.44
CA CYS A 543 5.21 -13.01 -5.77
C CYS A 543 4.24 -11.87 -6.09
N VAL A 544 4.76 -10.66 -6.32
CA VAL A 544 3.96 -9.45 -6.58
C VAL A 544 4.34 -8.84 -7.92
N ALA A 545 3.55 -9.08 -8.98
CA ALA A 545 3.78 -8.54 -10.33
C ALA A 545 5.27 -8.63 -10.79
N GLY A 546 5.82 -9.84 -10.71
CA GLY A 546 7.21 -10.18 -11.03
C GLY A 546 8.26 -9.80 -9.97
N GLU A 547 7.88 -9.11 -8.88
CA GLU A 547 8.75 -8.83 -7.74
C GLU A 547 8.69 -9.97 -6.70
N ARG A 548 9.86 -10.40 -6.23
CA ARG A 548 9.99 -11.34 -5.12
C ARG A 548 10.07 -10.54 -3.83
N VAL A 549 9.00 -10.53 -3.05
CA VAL A 549 8.95 -9.86 -1.74
C VAL A 549 9.14 -10.92 -0.67
N CYS A 550 10.26 -10.86 0.05
CA CYS A 550 10.66 -11.88 1.02
C CYS A 550 11.14 -11.27 2.33
N SER A 551 10.98 -12.04 3.40
CA SER A 551 11.68 -11.77 4.66
C SER A 551 13.20 -11.86 4.47
N ARG A 552 13.94 -11.23 5.38
CA ARG A 552 15.42 -11.15 5.33
C ARG A 552 16.08 -11.73 6.58
N ARG A 553 15.57 -12.87 7.04
CA ARG A 553 16.12 -13.59 8.19
C ARG A 553 17.41 -14.29 7.79
N ALA A 554 18.37 -14.32 8.72
CA ALA A 554 19.55 -15.17 8.61
C ALA A 554 19.12 -16.64 8.76
N CYS A 555 19.41 -17.48 7.76
CA CYS A 555 19.06 -18.90 7.78
C CYS A 555 20.27 -19.78 8.16
N GLY A 556 20.02 -20.90 8.85
CA GLY A 556 21.04 -21.92 9.16
C GLY A 556 22.13 -21.46 10.14
N HIS A 557 23.39 -21.86 9.91
CA HIS A 557 24.53 -21.52 10.78
C HIS A 557 24.78 -20.02 10.93
N ALA A 558 24.38 -19.21 9.94
CA ALA A 558 24.50 -17.76 9.98
C ALA A 558 23.63 -17.11 11.08
N ALA A 559 22.60 -17.80 11.60
CA ALA A 559 21.77 -17.32 12.71
C ALA A 559 22.42 -17.51 14.09
N LEU A 560 23.41 -18.42 14.22
CA LEU A 560 23.82 -18.97 15.52
C LEU A 560 24.88 -18.15 16.27
N LEU A 561 25.55 -17.19 15.63
CA LEU A 561 26.71 -16.50 16.26
C LEU A 561 26.31 -15.29 17.11
N SER A 562 25.44 -14.42 16.60
CA SER A 562 25.01 -13.20 17.31
C SER A 562 23.48 -13.08 17.44
N GLY A 563 22.72 -13.85 16.66
CA GLY A 563 21.28 -13.69 16.51
C GLY A 563 20.85 -12.34 15.89
N LEU A 564 21.78 -11.56 15.33
CA LEU A 564 21.50 -10.30 14.62
C LEU A 564 21.93 -10.38 13.14
N PRO A 565 21.27 -9.63 12.24
CA PRO A 565 21.64 -9.58 10.83
C PRO A 565 23.12 -9.21 10.61
N CYS A 566 23.74 -9.79 9.58
CA CYS A 566 25.15 -9.63 9.23
C CYS A 566 26.15 -9.93 10.37
N ASN A 567 25.74 -10.75 11.34
CA ASN A 567 26.52 -11.07 12.54
C ASN A 567 26.97 -9.83 13.34
N CYS A 568 26.15 -8.78 13.35
CA CYS A 568 26.46 -7.56 14.08
C CYS A 568 26.42 -7.75 15.60
N PRO A 569 27.25 -7.03 16.37
CA PRO A 569 27.22 -7.08 17.83
C PRO A 569 25.96 -6.39 18.39
N PRO A 570 25.46 -6.82 19.57
CA PRO A 570 24.23 -6.29 20.20
C PRO A 570 24.41 -4.94 20.92
N HIS A 571 25.46 -4.18 20.60
CA HIS A 571 25.71 -2.88 21.21
C HIS A 571 24.76 -1.81 20.68
N HIS A 572 24.31 -0.91 21.57
CA HIS A 572 23.53 0.27 21.21
C HIS A 572 24.45 1.50 21.21
N LEU A 573 24.89 1.88 20.01
CA LEU A 573 25.70 3.06 19.73
C LEU A 573 25.08 3.75 18.51
N PRO A 574 24.00 4.53 18.71
CA PRO A 574 23.09 4.90 17.64
C PRO A 574 23.78 5.78 16.60
N VAL A 575 23.47 5.52 15.33
CA VAL A 575 23.97 6.29 14.20
C VAL A 575 22.81 6.79 13.34
N HIS A 576 23.03 7.92 12.69
CA HIS A 576 22.06 8.53 11.79
C HIS A 576 22.39 8.18 10.35
N SER A 577 21.36 7.91 9.56
CA SER A 577 21.44 7.81 8.10
C SER A 577 20.25 8.56 7.50
N PRO A 578 20.30 9.07 6.25
CA PRO A 578 19.22 9.86 5.67
C PRO A 578 17.85 9.19 5.85
N GLY A 579 16.98 9.81 6.64
CA GLY A 579 15.63 9.32 6.90
C GLY A 579 15.48 8.16 7.91
N ARG A 580 16.56 7.73 8.60
CA ARG A 580 16.49 6.63 9.57
C ARG A 580 17.56 6.66 10.67
N LEU A 581 17.17 6.29 11.89
CA LEU A 581 18.09 5.99 12.99
C LEU A 581 18.36 4.49 13.05
N TYR A 582 19.62 4.11 13.24
CA TYR A 582 20.03 2.73 13.45
C TYR A 582 20.64 2.54 14.84
N PRO A 583 20.44 1.38 15.49
CA PRO A 583 21.02 1.13 16.81
C PRO A 583 22.55 1.13 16.85
N ASN A 584 23.21 0.74 15.75
CA ASN A 584 24.66 0.84 15.58
C ASN A 584 25.08 0.89 14.11
N ALA A 585 26.34 1.27 13.86
CA ALA A 585 26.89 1.40 12.52
C ALA A 585 26.91 0.07 11.73
N CYS A 586 27.15 -1.06 12.39
CA CYS A 586 27.13 -2.37 11.72
C CYS A 586 25.75 -2.68 11.14
N LEU A 587 24.69 -2.48 11.93
CA LEU A 587 23.31 -2.68 11.49
C LEU A 587 22.88 -1.68 10.41
N ALA A 588 23.39 -0.43 10.47
CA ALA A 588 23.18 0.55 9.40
C ALA A 588 23.76 0.06 8.06
N LYS A 589 25.01 -0.42 8.08
CA LYS A 589 25.68 -0.99 6.89
C LYS A 589 24.98 -2.25 6.40
N CYS A 590 24.57 -3.13 7.31
CA CYS A 590 23.81 -4.34 6.99
C CYS A 590 22.48 -4.02 6.28
N ALA A 591 21.82 -2.93 6.69
CA ALA A 591 20.61 -2.43 6.04
C ALA A 591 20.87 -1.67 4.71
N GLY A 592 22.14 -1.50 4.32
CA GLY A 592 22.57 -0.93 3.04
C GLY A 592 22.94 0.56 3.05
N ALA A 593 23.18 1.16 4.22
CA ALA A 593 23.78 2.49 4.35
C ALA A 593 25.28 2.45 3.98
N THR A 594 25.76 3.46 3.25
CA THR A 594 27.20 3.61 2.95
C THR A 594 27.92 4.39 4.04
N ASP A 595 29.24 4.34 4.10
CA ASP A 595 30.02 5.10 5.08
C ASP A 595 29.78 6.61 5.00
N GLY A 596 29.57 7.15 3.80
CA GLY A 596 29.25 8.56 3.61
C GLY A 596 27.82 8.94 4.02
N ASP A 597 26.94 7.96 4.20
CA ASP A 597 25.57 8.16 4.66
C ASP A 597 25.46 8.10 6.20
N ILE A 598 26.52 7.73 6.91
CA ILE A 598 26.49 7.46 8.35
C ILE A 598 27.07 8.65 9.11
N ASP A 599 26.20 9.34 9.84
CA ASP A 599 26.58 10.40 10.78
C ASP A 599 26.64 9.85 12.21
N PHE A 600 27.78 10.06 12.86
CA PHE A 600 28.00 9.70 14.26
C PHE A 600 27.59 10.86 15.18
N GLY A 601 26.81 10.54 16.22
CA GLY A 601 26.38 11.50 17.24
C GLY A 601 24.95 12.02 17.05
N SER A 602 24.36 12.51 18.15
CA SER A 602 22.97 12.99 18.17
C SER A 602 22.88 14.44 17.68
N ARG A 603 22.82 14.66 16.36
CA ARG A 603 22.34 15.95 15.84
C ARG A 603 20.82 15.99 15.99
N GLY A 604 20.30 17.01 16.69
CA GLY A 604 18.86 17.22 16.82
C GLY A 604 18.21 17.39 15.44
N ALA A 605 16.96 16.96 15.27
CA ALA A 605 16.31 16.96 13.95
C ALA A 605 16.22 18.35 13.28
N CYS A 606 16.33 19.42 14.06
CA CYS A 606 16.37 20.81 13.59
C CYS A 606 17.79 21.40 13.42
N ALA A 607 18.84 20.65 13.79
CA ALA A 607 20.23 21.08 13.64
C ALA A 607 20.62 21.05 12.15
N GLY A 608 20.59 22.21 11.49
CA GLY A 608 20.82 22.35 10.05
C GLY A 608 19.56 22.50 9.20
N ALA A 609 18.38 22.63 9.82
CA ALA A 609 17.14 22.88 9.10
C ALA A 609 17.10 24.32 8.53
N ALA A 610 16.91 24.45 7.22
CA ALA A 610 16.74 25.75 6.55
C ALA A 610 15.25 26.12 6.49
N CYS A 611 14.68 26.56 7.61
CA CYS A 611 13.32 27.11 7.63
C CYS A 611 13.32 28.57 7.15
N GLY A 612 12.31 28.97 6.37
CA GLY A 612 12.16 30.34 5.88
C GLY A 612 11.96 31.37 7.01
N ARG A 613 11.99 32.67 6.66
CA ARG A 613 11.69 33.74 7.63
C ARG A 613 10.30 33.54 8.25
N HIS A 614 10.14 33.86 9.53
CA HIS A 614 8.92 33.63 10.32
C HIS A 614 8.48 32.17 10.46
N HIS A 615 9.38 31.20 10.24
CA HIS A 615 9.13 29.80 10.53
C HIS A 615 9.99 29.32 11.70
N ALA A 616 9.42 28.48 12.56
CA ALA A 616 10.14 27.74 13.59
C ALA A 616 10.30 26.28 13.18
N CYS A 617 11.46 25.70 13.47
CA CYS A 617 11.67 24.27 13.26
C CYS A 617 11.18 23.47 14.47
N LEU A 618 10.32 22.48 14.24
CA LEU A 618 9.95 21.47 15.22
C LEU A 618 10.38 20.08 14.76
N PRO A 619 10.88 19.21 15.65
CA PRO A 619 11.22 17.84 15.30
C PRO A 619 9.96 17.07 14.92
N ALA A 620 10.00 16.32 13.83
CA ALA A 620 8.91 15.51 13.31
C ALA A 620 9.51 14.25 12.67
N ARG A 621 9.73 13.22 13.48
CA ARG A 621 10.36 11.97 13.03
C ARG A 621 9.48 11.31 11.98
N SER A 622 10.11 10.86 10.90
CA SER A 622 9.43 10.18 9.79
C SER A 622 10.32 9.05 9.28
N VAL A 623 9.76 7.85 9.12
CA VAL A 623 10.47 6.70 8.54
C VAL A 623 9.93 6.47 7.14
N CYS A 624 10.82 6.64 6.15
CA CYS A 624 10.52 6.37 4.75
C CYS A 624 10.68 4.88 4.44
N LEU A 625 9.78 4.34 3.62
CA LEU A 625 9.70 2.90 3.34
C LEU A 625 10.52 2.50 2.11
N SER A 626 10.92 3.47 1.28
CA SER A 626 11.80 3.28 0.12
C SER A 626 13.02 4.20 0.16
N ARG A 627 14.15 3.71 -0.38
CA ARG A 627 15.38 4.49 -0.58
C ARG A 627 15.23 5.56 -1.66
N LEU A 628 14.27 5.40 -2.57
CA LEU A 628 14.02 6.33 -3.67
C LEU A 628 13.26 7.58 -3.23
N GLN A 629 12.78 7.60 -1.97
CA GLN A 629 12.25 8.80 -1.32
C GLN A 629 13.40 9.77 -1.00
N THR A 630 13.74 10.64 -1.96
CA THR A 630 14.85 11.60 -1.86
C THR A 630 14.66 12.66 -0.77
N ALA A 631 13.42 12.88 -0.32
CA ALA A 631 13.08 13.77 0.79
C ALA A 631 12.38 13.00 1.92
N CYS A 632 13.08 12.80 3.04
CA CYS A 632 12.53 12.20 4.26
C CYS A 632 12.71 13.15 5.46
N PRO A 633 11.98 14.28 5.49
CA PRO A 633 12.20 15.33 6.48
C PRO A 633 11.96 14.79 7.90
N GLN A 634 12.95 15.01 8.78
CA GLN A 634 12.88 14.68 10.21
C GLN A 634 12.35 15.85 11.05
N TYR A 635 11.96 16.94 10.40
CA TYR A 635 11.47 18.17 11.01
C TYR A 635 10.33 18.77 10.18
N LYS A 636 9.55 19.64 10.81
CA LYS A 636 8.55 20.48 10.14
C LYS A 636 8.84 21.95 10.44
N CYS A 637 8.90 22.76 9.40
CA CYS A 637 8.91 24.22 9.53
C CYS A 637 7.48 24.70 9.76
N VAL A 638 7.24 25.26 10.94
CA VAL A 638 5.95 25.79 11.37
C VAL A 638 5.91 27.29 11.12
N ASN A 639 4.94 27.75 10.34
CA ASN A 639 4.71 29.18 10.15
C ASN A 639 4.19 29.81 11.44
N MET A 640 4.81 30.89 11.91
CA MET A 640 4.46 31.61 13.14
C MET A 640 3.46 32.76 12.92
N THR A 641 3.02 33.00 11.68
CA THR A 641 2.04 34.05 11.39
C THR A 641 0.61 33.53 11.42
N ALA A 642 -0.31 34.38 11.91
CA ALA A 642 -1.75 34.13 11.93
C ALA A 642 -2.15 32.75 12.51
N CYS A 643 -1.61 32.37 13.68
CA CYS A 643 -1.85 31.05 14.29
C CYS A 643 -3.34 30.66 14.38
N SER A 644 -4.22 31.63 14.65
CA SER A 644 -5.67 31.38 14.77
C SER A 644 -6.35 31.00 13.45
N ALA A 645 -5.77 31.34 12.30
CA ALA A 645 -6.30 30.98 10.97
C ALA A 645 -5.75 29.64 10.44
N GLN A 646 -4.79 29.04 11.15
CA GLN A 646 -4.18 27.77 10.77
C GLN A 646 -5.05 26.58 11.20
N PRO A 647 -5.01 25.44 10.47
CA PRO A 647 -5.78 24.26 10.82
C PRO A 647 -5.43 23.73 12.21
N THR A 648 -6.42 23.14 12.90
CA THR A 648 -6.25 22.51 14.21
C THR A 648 -5.46 21.22 14.07
N VAL A 649 -4.20 21.25 14.47
CA VAL A 649 -3.29 20.10 14.48
C VAL A 649 -2.69 20.02 15.89
N PRO A 650 -3.37 19.37 16.84
CA PRO A 650 -3.01 19.49 18.25
C PRO A 650 -1.60 18.96 18.51
N VAL A 651 -0.91 19.58 19.47
CA VAL A 651 0.42 19.18 19.94
C VAL A 651 0.49 19.24 21.45
N CYS A 652 1.27 18.35 22.07
CA CYS A 652 1.48 18.32 23.51
C CYS A 652 2.84 18.92 23.85
N ASP A 653 2.88 19.85 24.80
CA ASP A 653 4.13 20.38 25.33
C ASP A 653 4.70 19.51 26.48
N THR A 654 5.92 19.81 26.91
CA THR A 654 6.61 19.10 28.00
C THR A 654 5.94 19.26 29.37
N ASP A 655 5.05 20.24 29.52
CA ASP A 655 4.31 20.53 30.75
C ASP A 655 2.95 19.81 30.78
N GLY A 656 2.64 19.00 29.75
CA GLY A 656 1.39 18.25 29.63
C GLY A 656 0.20 19.09 29.20
N ARG A 657 0.43 20.24 28.54
CA ARG A 657 -0.63 21.10 27.99
C ARG A 657 -0.77 20.87 26.49
N THR A 658 -2.01 20.63 26.06
CA THR A 658 -2.37 20.52 24.65
C THR A 658 -2.55 21.91 24.05
N HIS A 659 -1.83 22.20 22.96
CA HIS A 659 -2.01 23.39 22.15
C HIS A 659 -2.84 23.05 20.91
N SER A 660 -3.64 24.00 20.41
CA SER A 660 -4.55 23.79 19.27
C SER A 660 -3.83 23.51 17.96
N ASN A 661 -2.67 24.14 17.76
CA ASN A 661 -1.78 23.92 16.63
C ASN A 661 -0.31 24.19 17.01
N PRO A 662 0.66 23.78 16.17
CA PRO A 662 2.09 23.95 16.47
C PRO A 662 2.52 25.43 16.55
N CYS A 663 1.81 26.33 15.84
CA CYS A 663 2.06 27.76 15.89
C CYS A 663 1.81 28.31 17.29
N HIS A 664 0.68 27.97 17.91
CA HIS A 664 0.38 28.35 19.30
C HIS A 664 1.40 27.80 20.30
N LEU A 665 1.88 26.57 20.11
CA LEU A 665 2.94 26.01 20.96
C LEU A 665 4.22 26.87 20.89
N VAL A 666 4.68 27.18 19.68
CA VAL A 666 5.89 28.00 19.46
C VAL A 666 5.71 29.40 20.02
N MET A 667 4.57 30.05 19.73
CA MET A 667 4.27 31.41 20.21
C MET A 667 4.14 31.49 21.74
N SER A 668 3.80 30.39 22.40
CA SER A 668 3.75 30.31 23.87
C SER A 668 5.13 30.09 24.53
N GLY A 669 6.19 29.94 23.74
CA GLY A 669 7.56 29.69 24.24
C GLY A 669 7.75 28.32 24.88
N ARG A 670 6.84 27.36 24.64
CA ARG A 670 6.89 26.01 25.21
C ARG A 670 7.62 25.03 24.30
N LYS A 671 8.18 23.97 24.88
CA LYS A 671 8.89 22.92 24.14
C LYS A 671 7.92 21.81 23.76
N LEU A 672 8.04 21.33 22.52
CA LEU A 672 7.28 20.19 22.05
C LEU A 672 7.69 18.92 22.80
N ALA A 673 6.73 18.21 23.39
CA ALA A 673 6.92 16.85 23.87
C ALA A 673 6.68 15.85 22.72
N TYR A 674 5.52 15.95 22.08
CA TYR A 674 5.12 15.10 20.96
C TYR A 674 3.95 15.69 20.16
N TRP A 675 3.75 15.17 18.95
CA TRP A 675 2.63 15.54 18.08
C TRP A 675 1.34 14.84 18.52
N GLY A 676 0.20 15.54 18.44
CA GLY A 676 -1.09 15.05 18.92
C GLY A 676 -1.51 15.69 20.25
N GLN A 677 -2.72 15.38 20.69
CA GLN A 677 -3.22 15.81 22.01
C GLN A 677 -2.46 15.10 23.13
N CYS A 678 -2.34 15.73 24.30
CA CYS A 678 -1.75 15.06 25.44
C CYS A 678 -2.54 13.79 25.82
N LEU A 679 -1.81 12.68 25.89
CA LEU A 679 -2.36 11.37 26.21
C LEU A 679 -2.59 11.21 27.73
N ARG A 680 -3.58 10.40 28.07
CA ARG A 680 -3.90 9.92 29.41
C ARG A 680 -3.61 8.42 29.50
N GLY A 681 -3.29 7.94 30.69
CA GLY A 681 -3.03 6.51 30.91
C GLY A 681 -1.61 6.03 30.55
N CYS A 682 -0.71 6.95 30.20
CA CYS A 682 0.75 6.74 30.10
C CYS A 682 1.49 7.68 31.04
N SER A 683 2.75 7.37 31.33
CA SER A 683 3.66 8.29 32.01
C SER A 683 4.13 9.41 31.06
N SER A 684 3.88 10.65 31.45
CA SER A 684 4.38 11.85 30.75
C SER A 684 5.83 12.19 31.10
N THR A 685 6.38 11.56 32.14
CA THR A 685 7.74 11.76 32.63
C THR A 685 8.54 10.46 32.62
N GLY A 686 9.86 10.57 32.56
CA GLY A 686 10.78 9.44 32.60
C GLY A 686 11.11 8.91 31.21
N THR A 687 12.39 8.88 30.90
CA THR A 687 12.92 8.38 29.63
C THR A 687 12.61 6.88 29.48
N VAL A 688 12.29 6.44 28.27
CA VAL A 688 12.00 5.04 27.94
C VAL A 688 12.69 4.61 26.65
N CYS A 689 13.01 3.32 26.55
CA CYS A 689 13.49 2.73 25.31
C CYS A 689 12.29 2.15 24.55
N GLY A 690 12.10 2.55 23.30
CA GLY A 690 11.12 1.94 22.42
C GLY A 690 11.63 0.63 21.83
N VAL A 691 10.71 -0.28 21.47
CA VAL A 691 11.04 -1.54 20.76
C VAL A 691 11.73 -1.33 19.41
N ASN A 692 11.67 -0.10 18.87
CA ASN A 692 12.39 0.32 17.68
C ASN A 692 13.85 0.73 17.94
N GLY A 693 14.35 0.59 19.17
CA GLY A 693 15.70 0.98 19.57
C GLY A 693 15.90 2.49 19.67
N ILE A 694 14.83 3.28 19.77
CA ILE A 694 14.89 4.74 19.93
C ILE A 694 14.56 5.11 21.38
N THR A 695 15.37 6.01 21.95
CA THR A 695 15.09 6.62 23.25
C THR A 695 14.05 7.74 23.13
N TYR A 696 12.99 7.62 23.92
CA TYR A 696 11.89 8.59 24.02
C TYR A 696 11.94 9.34 25.35
N THR A 697 11.48 10.59 25.36
CA THR A 697 11.43 11.43 26.57
C THR A 697 10.40 10.97 27.59
N SER A 698 9.37 10.25 27.14
CA SER A 698 8.29 9.68 27.96
C SER A 698 7.62 8.49 27.27
N GLU A 699 6.87 7.69 28.05
CA GLU A 699 6.02 6.62 27.52
C GLU A 699 4.95 7.19 26.56
N CYS A 700 4.33 8.32 26.92
CA CYS A 700 3.36 8.98 26.06
C CYS A 700 3.96 9.38 24.70
N ALA A 701 5.20 9.88 24.68
CA ALA A 701 5.89 10.26 23.44
C ALA A 701 6.11 9.04 22.52
N ALA A 702 6.53 7.89 23.07
CA ALA A 702 6.66 6.65 22.31
C ALA A 702 5.29 6.23 21.73
N TRP A 703 4.24 6.29 22.55
CA TRP A 703 2.90 5.86 22.15
C TRP A 703 2.29 6.71 21.04
N THR A 704 2.53 8.02 21.00
CA THR A 704 2.05 8.88 19.90
C THR A 704 2.71 8.59 18.56
N GLU A 705 3.90 7.99 18.57
CA GLU A 705 4.58 7.50 17.36
C GLU A 705 4.22 6.04 17.03
N TYR A 706 3.17 5.48 17.65
CA TYR A 706 2.79 4.07 17.55
C TYR A 706 3.87 3.09 18.05
N VAL A 707 4.79 3.52 18.90
CA VAL A 707 5.89 2.66 19.39
C VAL A 707 5.57 2.11 20.77
N SER A 708 5.75 0.80 20.92
CA SER A 708 5.66 0.12 22.21
C SER A 708 6.92 0.33 23.04
N VAL A 709 6.79 0.48 24.36
CA VAL A 709 7.94 0.66 25.27
C VAL A 709 8.58 -0.68 25.60
N ASP A 710 9.87 -0.86 25.32
CA ASP A 710 10.61 -2.08 25.64
C ASP A 710 10.92 -2.15 27.14
N TYR A 711 11.61 -1.13 27.66
CA TYR A 711 11.96 -0.98 29.08
C TYR A 711 12.12 0.49 29.48
N LEU A 712 12.17 0.74 30.79
CA LEU A 712 12.38 2.07 31.37
C LEU A 712 13.85 2.49 31.29
N GLY A 713 14.10 3.78 31.08
CA GLY A 713 15.43 4.34 30.86
C GLY A 713 15.79 4.48 29.38
N PRO A 714 17.00 4.98 29.05
CA PRO A 714 17.46 5.07 27.67
C PRO A 714 17.80 3.69 27.10
N CYS A 715 17.86 3.57 25.77
CA CYS A 715 18.28 2.32 25.14
C CYS A 715 19.76 2.00 25.40
N PHE A 716 20.06 0.75 25.77
CA PHE A 716 21.41 0.27 26.11
C PHE A 716 21.90 -0.89 25.25
N ALA A 717 21.01 -1.72 24.70
CA ALA A 717 21.36 -2.90 23.93
C ALA A 717 20.34 -3.17 22.82
N VAL A 718 20.71 -4.06 21.89
CA VAL A 718 19.85 -4.59 20.84
C VAL A 718 19.63 -6.08 21.12
N GLY A 719 18.37 -6.51 21.22
CA GLY A 719 18.04 -7.91 21.48
C GLY A 719 18.25 -8.79 20.24
N PRO A 720 18.87 -9.98 20.36
CA PRO A 720 18.88 -10.99 19.31
C PRO A 720 17.48 -11.33 18.79
N ILE A 721 17.36 -11.53 17.48
CA ILE A 721 16.10 -11.88 16.81
C ILE A 721 15.85 -13.38 16.96
N SER A 722 14.66 -13.74 17.44
CA SER A 722 14.19 -15.13 17.42
C SER A 722 12.67 -15.18 17.58
N ASP A 723 12.05 -16.32 17.30
CA ASP A 723 10.61 -16.54 17.47
C ASP A 723 10.19 -16.89 18.92
N ARG A 724 11.16 -17.02 19.84
CA ARG A 724 10.91 -17.36 21.26
C ARG A 724 10.55 -16.11 22.07
N MET A 725 9.46 -16.20 22.84
CA MET A 725 9.05 -15.20 23.82
C MET A 725 9.83 -15.36 25.13
N GLU A 726 10.94 -14.62 25.26
CA GLU A 726 11.83 -14.62 26.42
C GLU A 726 12.66 -13.32 26.44
N PRO A 727 13.20 -12.89 27.60
CA PRO A 727 14.15 -11.78 27.66
C PRO A 727 15.39 -12.04 26.79
N LYS A 728 15.75 -11.08 25.93
CA LYS A 728 16.84 -11.21 24.94
C LYS A 728 18.13 -10.52 25.34
N CYS A 729 18.06 -9.55 26.23
CA CYS A 729 19.22 -8.78 26.65
C CYS A 729 19.65 -9.19 28.06
N GLN A 730 20.91 -9.58 28.22
CA GLN A 730 21.54 -9.90 29.51
C GLN A 730 22.42 -8.73 29.93
N PHE A 731 21.80 -7.58 30.20
CA PHE A 731 22.49 -6.36 30.62
C PHE A 731 21.88 -5.88 31.93
N ASP A 732 22.66 -5.77 33.00
CA ASP A 732 22.15 -5.55 34.36
C ASP A 732 21.32 -4.26 34.53
N ARG A 733 21.48 -3.30 33.62
CA ARG A 733 20.70 -2.04 33.62
C ARG A 733 19.35 -2.15 32.89
N ILE A 734 19.08 -3.26 32.21
CA ILE A 734 17.83 -3.50 31.50
C ILE A 734 16.96 -4.42 32.37
N ILE A 735 15.88 -3.85 32.91
CA ILE A 735 14.90 -4.58 33.70
C ILE A 735 13.62 -4.65 32.90
N CYS A 736 13.24 -5.87 32.50
CA CYS A 736 12.04 -6.06 31.72
C CYS A 736 10.78 -5.87 32.57
N PRO A 737 9.77 -5.12 32.07
CA PRO A 737 8.47 -5.03 32.71
C PRO A 737 7.84 -6.41 32.88
N ALA A 738 7.10 -6.60 33.99
CA ALA A 738 6.32 -7.82 34.17
C ALA A 738 5.24 -7.97 33.09
N LEU A 739 4.99 -9.20 32.66
CA LEU A 739 3.88 -9.52 31.77
C LEU A 739 2.55 -9.17 32.45
N LYS A 740 1.59 -8.63 31.69
CA LYS A 740 0.27 -8.24 32.20
C LYS A 740 -0.49 -9.42 32.82
N ILE A 741 -0.37 -10.59 32.19
CA ILE A 741 -0.90 -11.87 32.66
C ILE A 741 0.21 -12.90 32.49
N GLN A 742 0.45 -13.72 33.52
CA GLN A 742 1.44 -14.79 33.44
C GLN A 742 0.99 -15.87 32.46
N GLY A 743 1.90 -16.38 31.63
CA GLY A 743 1.57 -17.41 30.63
C GLY A 743 0.79 -16.92 29.40
N CYS A 744 0.58 -15.60 29.26
CA CYS A 744 -0.15 -15.01 28.14
C CYS A 744 0.48 -15.33 26.78
N LEU A 745 -0.34 -15.40 25.73
CA LEU A 745 0.15 -15.31 24.35
C LEU A 745 0.78 -13.94 24.09
N GLY A 746 1.95 -13.94 23.49
CA GLY A 746 2.76 -12.75 23.37
C GLY A 746 3.92 -12.90 22.40
N PHE A 747 4.92 -12.04 22.52
CA PHE A 747 6.04 -11.99 21.60
C PHE A 747 7.25 -11.31 22.26
N THR A 748 8.41 -11.40 21.61
CA THR A 748 9.53 -10.49 21.85
C THR A 748 9.90 -9.85 20.53
N ALA A 749 9.77 -8.53 20.43
CA ALA A 749 9.85 -7.84 19.15
C ALA A 749 11.28 -7.92 18.56
N PRO A 750 11.46 -8.02 17.24
CA PRO A 750 12.79 -8.10 16.61
C PRO A 750 13.69 -6.91 16.97
N GLY A 751 14.80 -7.15 17.65
CA GLY A 751 15.72 -6.11 18.14
C GLY A 751 15.40 -5.56 19.52
N ALA A 752 14.28 -5.95 20.13
CA ALA A 752 13.88 -5.56 21.49
C ALA A 752 14.37 -6.57 22.54
N CYS A 753 14.44 -6.13 23.79
CA CYS A 753 14.95 -6.91 24.90
C CYS A 753 13.86 -7.68 25.65
N CYS A 754 12.64 -7.16 25.73
CA CYS A 754 11.65 -7.61 26.70
C CYS A 754 10.40 -8.25 26.06
N PRO A 755 9.90 -9.36 26.64
CA PRO A 755 8.69 -10.02 26.15
C PRO A 755 7.43 -9.22 26.53
N LYS A 756 6.38 -9.34 25.70
CA LYS A 756 5.09 -8.67 25.90
C LYS A 756 3.91 -9.57 25.55
N CYS A 757 2.79 -9.37 26.24
CA CYS A 757 1.52 -10.00 25.88
C CYS A 757 0.81 -9.21 24.76
N GLY A 758 0.19 -9.91 23.81
CA GLY A 758 -0.58 -9.31 22.72
C GLY A 758 -0.37 -10.01 21.39
N GLY A 759 -1.11 -9.58 20.36
CA GLY A 759 -0.95 -10.10 19.00
C GLY A 759 0.22 -9.41 18.30
N ALA A 760 0.97 -10.15 17.48
CA ALA A 760 2.11 -9.61 16.73
C ALA A 760 2.14 -10.12 15.30
N LEU A 761 2.49 -9.22 14.38
CA LEU A 761 2.52 -9.43 12.94
C LEU A 761 3.86 -8.96 12.36
N ARG A 762 4.44 -9.76 11.46
CA ARG A 762 5.49 -9.32 10.53
C ARG A 762 4.87 -9.08 9.16
N ILE A 763 4.99 -7.87 8.65
CA ILE A 763 4.38 -7.46 7.38
C ILE A 763 5.50 -7.16 6.37
N LEU A 764 5.48 -7.93 5.29
CA LEU A 764 6.27 -7.72 4.10
C LEU A 764 5.53 -6.75 3.17
N TYR A 765 6.28 -5.88 2.48
CA TYR A 765 5.72 -4.88 1.58
C TYR A 765 6.55 -4.75 0.30
N SER A 766 5.88 -4.45 -0.81
CA SER A 766 6.48 -4.22 -2.11
C SER A 766 7.07 -2.81 -2.20
N LYS A 767 8.41 -2.73 -2.23
CA LYS A 767 9.11 -1.46 -2.43
C LYS A 767 8.87 -0.92 -3.84
N LYS A 768 8.82 -1.81 -4.84
CA LYS A 768 8.54 -1.45 -6.24
C LYS A 768 7.18 -0.79 -6.42
N GLN A 769 6.15 -1.20 -5.68
CA GLN A 769 4.84 -0.54 -5.73
C GLN A 769 4.88 0.87 -5.14
N ILE A 770 5.55 1.07 -4.01
CA ILE A 770 5.76 2.40 -3.42
C ILE A 770 6.51 3.29 -4.40
N ASP A 771 7.59 2.77 -4.99
CA ASP A 771 8.40 3.50 -5.97
C ASP A 771 7.56 3.91 -7.17
N ARG A 772 6.80 2.99 -7.77
CA ARG A 772 5.88 3.28 -8.89
C ARG A 772 4.87 4.37 -8.56
N ALA A 773 4.31 4.35 -7.35
CA ALA A 773 3.38 5.39 -6.91
C ALA A 773 4.06 6.76 -6.85
N LEU A 774 5.27 6.83 -6.27
CA LEU A 774 6.04 8.06 -6.13
C LEU A 774 6.58 8.60 -7.46
N TYR A 775 6.97 7.73 -8.39
CA TYR A 775 7.46 8.16 -9.72
C TYR A 775 6.34 8.48 -10.70
N GLY A 776 5.23 7.75 -10.62
CA GLY A 776 4.11 7.90 -11.55
C GLY A 776 3.21 9.10 -11.24
N THR A 777 3.44 9.82 -10.14
CA THR A 777 2.59 10.94 -9.70
C THR A 777 3.39 12.08 -9.10
N ASN A 778 2.80 13.27 -9.01
CA ASN A 778 3.41 14.42 -8.34
C ASN A 778 3.12 14.44 -6.83
N ILE A 779 3.13 13.26 -6.20
CA ILE A 779 2.81 13.10 -4.78
C ILE A 779 4.09 13.32 -3.96
N SER A 780 4.00 14.11 -2.90
CA SER A 780 5.12 14.29 -1.99
C SER A 780 5.58 12.95 -1.41
N ALA A 781 6.90 12.74 -1.36
CA ALA A 781 7.50 11.59 -0.69
C ALA A 781 7.03 11.42 0.76
N SER A 782 6.54 12.49 1.41
CA SER A 782 5.97 12.45 2.76
C SER A 782 4.62 11.75 2.87
N VAL A 783 3.93 11.43 1.76
CA VAL A 783 2.60 10.79 1.78
C VAL A 783 2.68 9.32 2.16
N ILE A 784 3.67 8.59 1.63
CA ILE A 784 3.87 7.17 1.94
C ILE A 784 5.00 7.05 2.95
N ASN A 785 4.66 7.12 4.24
CA ASN A 785 5.60 6.93 5.33
C ASN A 785 5.03 5.92 6.34
N LEU A 786 5.89 5.41 7.22
CA LEU A 786 5.50 4.41 8.21
C LEU A 786 4.38 4.89 9.14
N HIS A 787 4.40 6.15 9.59
CA HIS A 787 3.37 6.70 10.48
C HIS A 787 1.98 6.68 9.82
N ASN A 788 1.90 7.06 8.54
CA ASN A 788 0.65 7.04 7.79
C ASN A 788 0.15 5.61 7.57
N VAL A 789 1.04 4.65 7.30
CA VAL A 789 0.70 3.22 7.20
C VAL A 789 0.16 2.69 8.53
N LEU A 790 0.83 2.96 9.65
CA LEU A 790 0.38 2.53 10.98
C LEU A 790 -0.94 3.18 11.39
N SER A 791 -1.10 4.48 11.14
CA SER A 791 -2.36 5.20 11.34
C SER A 791 -3.50 4.61 10.50
N ALA A 792 -3.21 4.19 9.26
CA ALA A 792 -4.20 3.54 8.41
C ALA A 792 -4.57 2.13 8.88
N LEU A 793 -3.61 1.35 9.37
CA LEU A 793 -3.89 0.06 10.00
C LEU A 793 -4.67 0.21 11.32
N ASP A 794 -4.34 1.20 12.16
CA ASP A 794 -5.01 1.41 13.46
C ASP A 794 -6.50 1.72 13.31
N ARG A 795 -6.92 2.37 12.21
CA ARG A 795 -8.34 2.60 11.88
C ARG A 795 -9.13 1.30 11.68
N ASN A 796 -8.46 0.19 11.34
CA ASN A 796 -9.08 -1.12 11.18
C ASN A 796 -9.24 -1.87 12.51
N VAL A 797 -8.52 -1.46 13.57
CA VAL A 797 -8.71 -1.99 14.93
C VAL A 797 -9.95 -1.34 15.55
N LYS A 798 -11.02 -2.13 15.74
CA LYS A 798 -12.34 -1.60 16.17
C LYS A 798 -12.55 -1.68 17.68
N VAL A 799 -11.79 -2.54 18.36
CA VAL A 799 -11.88 -2.74 19.80
C VAL A 799 -11.17 -1.63 20.54
N ALA A 800 -11.87 -0.96 21.46
CA ALA A 800 -11.34 0.21 22.15
C ALA A 800 -10.20 -0.12 23.11
N GLN A 801 -10.26 -1.29 23.75
CA GLN A 801 -9.26 -1.80 24.68
C GLN A 801 -7.92 -2.16 24.01
N CYS A 802 -7.86 -2.21 22.68
CA CYS A 802 -6.69 -2.64 21.91
C CYS A 802 -6.11 -1.46 21.13
N ALA A 803 -4.78 -1.30 21.15
CA ALA A 803 -4.07 -0.29 20.38
C ALA A 803 -3.06 -0.94 19.45
N LEU A 804 -3.01 -0.46 18.21
CA LEU A 804 -1.98 -0.85 17.26
C LEU A 804 -0.68 -0.12 17.57
N ARG A 805 0.44 -0.85 17.55
CA ARG A 805 1.80 -0.32 17.60
C ARG A 805 2.60 -0.90 16.45
N GLY A 806 3.64 -0.22 15.98
CA GLY A 806 4.55 -0.81 15.02
C GLY A 806 5.78 0.03 14.72
N TYR A 807 6.73 -0.60 14.04
CA TYR A 807 7.97 0.02 13.60
C TYR A 807 8.57 -0.75 12.41
N LEU A 808 9.56 -0.14 11.74
CA LEU A 808 10.34 -0.81 10.69
C LEU A 808 11.54 -1.53 11.31
N THR A 809 11.57 -2.86 11.24
CA THR A 809 12.61 -3.71 11.83
C THR A 809 13.96 -3.55 11.13
N ILE A 810 15.03 -4.01 11.77
CA ILE A 810 16.37 -4.08 11.17
C ILE A 810 16.44 -4.99 9.94
N GLU A 811 15.52 -5.95 9.81
CA GLU A 811 15.36 -6.84 8.65
C GLU A 811 14.56 -6.19 7.51
N MET A 812 14.20 -4.90 7.63
CA MET A 812 13.44 -4.11 6.63
C MET A 812 11.98 -4.57 6.44
N GLU A 813 11.35 -5.03 7.52
CA GLU A 813 9.95 -5.45 7.55
C GLU A 813 9.16 -4.55 8.50
N ILE A 814 7.86 -4.40 8.28
CA ILE A 814 7.02 -3.64 9.20
C ILE A 814 6.54 -4.62 10.28
N PHE A 815 6.97 -4.41 11.52
CA PHE A 815 6.49 -5.18 12.66
C PHE A 815 5.34 -4.43 13.32
N VAL A 816 4.19 -5.07 13.42
CA VAL A 816 2.96 -4.52 13.99
C VAL A 816 2.53 -5.37 15.16
N THR A 817 2.01 -4.74 16.21
CA THR A 817 1.49 -5.42 17.38
C THR A 817 0.15 -4.80 17.76
N VAL A 818 -0.74 -5.61 18.31
CA VAL A 818 -2.02 -5.16 18.85
C VAL A 818 -2.02 -5.54 20.32
N GLU A 819 -1.85 -4.52 21.16
CA GLU A 819 -1.65 -4.67 22.60
C GLU A 819 -2.86 -4.09 23.35
N SER A 820 -3.19 -4.67 24.51
CA SER A 820 -4.20 -4.06 25.38
C SER A 820 -3.67 -2.75 25.98
N ILE A 821 -4.50 -1.71 26.05
CA ILE A 821 -4.16 -0.46 26.75
C ILE A 821 -4.50 -0.48 28.25
N LEU A 822 -5.21 -1.52 28.71
CA LEU A 822 -5.60 -1.65 30.11
C LEU A 822 -4.39 -2.05 30.97
N LYS A 823 -4.31 -1.53 32.19
CA LYS A 823 -3.24 -1.91 33.13
C LYS A 823 -3.37 -3.36 33.56
N ASN A 824 -4.60 -3.77 33.94
CA ASN A 824 -4.94 -5.12 34.36
C ASN A 824 -6.06 -5.67 33.46
N PRO A 825 -5.74 -6.15 32.24
CA PRO A 825 -6.73 -6.77 31.36
C PRO A 825 -7.15 -8.15 31.88
N THR A 826 -8.38 -8.55 31.57
CA THR A 826 -8.84 -9.94 31.67
C THR A 826 -8.25 -10.80 30.53
N ASP A 827 -8.27 -12.14 30.68
CA ASP A 827 -7.87 -13.06 29.61
C ASP A 827 -8.65 -12.83 28.31
N LEU A 828 -9.97 -12.60 28.43
CA LEU A 828 -10.84 -12.29 27.29
C LEU A 828 -10.39 -11.01 26.56
N GLN A 829 -10.16 -9.93 27.30
CA GLN A 829 -9.76 -8.64 26.72
C GLN A 829 -8.40 -8.72 26.02
N LEU A 830 -7.47 -9.51 26.57
CA LEU A 830 -6.18 -9.74 25.96
C LEU A 830 -6.32 -10.60 24.69
N ASN A 831 -7.11 -11.66 24.75
CA ASN A 831 -7.36 -12.56 23.63
C ASN A 831 -8.02 -11.82 22.44
N VAL A 832 -8.96 -10.91 22.70
CA VAL A 832 -9.58 -10.09 21.67
C VAL A 832 -8.54 -9.22 20.93
N CYS A 833 -7.52 -8.69 21.60
CA CYS A 833 -6.46 -7.93 20.93
C CYS A 833 -5.59 -8.82 20.01
N ILE A 834 -5.39 -10.08 20.40
CA ILE A 834 -4.70 -11.08 19.55
C ILE A 834 -5.52 -11.36 18.30
N LEU A 835 -6.84 -11.59 18.46
CA LEU A 835 -7.75 -11.83 17.34
C LEU A 835 -7.85 -10.62 16.39
N GLU A 836 -7.83 -9.39 16.90
CA GLU A 836 -7.76 -8.19 16.05
C GLU A 836 -6.46 -8.14 15.23
N ALA A 837 -5.31 -8.60 15.77
CA ALA A 837 -4.08 -8.71 15.00
C ALA A 837 -4.21 -9.76 13.89
N GLU A 838 -4.73 -10.96 14.19
CA GLU A 838 -4.92 -12.02 13.20
C GLU A 838 -5.88 -11.60 12.09
N ARG A 839 -6.96 -10.89 12.43
CA ARG A 839 -7.89 -10.28 11.47
C ARG A 839 -7.20 -9.29 10.54
N LEU A 840 -6.32 -8.42 11.06
CA LEU A 840 -5.53 -7.51 10.21
C LEU A 840 -4.60 -8.26 9.25
N ALA A 841 -3.95 -9.32 9.72
CA ALA A 841 -3.11 -10.16 8.88
C ALA A 841 -3.90 -10.77 7.73
N ASP A 842 -5.13 -11.22 8.00
CA ASP A 842 -6.00 -11.79 6.98
C ASP A 842 -6.42 -10.79 5.91
N LEU A 843 -6.84 -9.58 6.32
CA LEU A 843 -7.19 -8.49 5.40
C LEU A 843 -6.06 -8.17 4.42
N ILE A 844 -4.81 -8.15 4.90
CA ILE A 844 -3.62 -7.93 4.06
C ILE A 844 -3.42 -9.14 3.13
N ASN A 845 -3.45 -10.35 3.68
CA ASN A 845 -3.14 -11.59 2.96
C ASN A 845 -4.12 -11.95 1.85
N ARG A 846 -5.35 -11.44 1.93
CA ARG A 846 -6.41 -11.64 0.92
C ARG A 846 -6.53 -10.46 -0.05
N GLU A 847 -5.69 -9.44 0.10
CA GLU A 847 -5.75 -8.22 -0.70
C GLU A 847 -7.14 -7.56 -0.61
N SER A 848 -7.69 -7.49 0.61
CA SER A 848 -8.99 -6.87 0.87
C SER A 848 -9.07 -5.48 0.25
N ALA A 849 -10.23 -5.12 -0.31
CA ALA A 849 -10.48 -3.78 -0.83
C ALA A 849 -10.35 -2.69 0.26
N LEU A 850 -10.52 -3.04 1.55
CA LEU A 850 -10.31 -2.12 2.68
C LEU A 850 -8.83 -1.75 2.86
N ILE A 851 -7.92 -2.62 2.42
CA ILE A 851 -6.47 -2.43 2.45
C ILE A 851 -5.96 -1.88 1.10
N THR A 852 -6.37 -2.47 -0.01
CA THR A 852 -5.81 -2.19 -1.34
C THR A 852 -6.30 -0.87 -1.96
N SER A 853 -7.40 -0.32 -1.46
CA SER A 853 -7.91 1.00 -1.83
C SER A 853 -7.07 2.16 -1.29
N ASP A 854 -6.46 2.01 -0.10
CA ASP A 854 -5.55 3.01 0.45
C ASP A 854 -4.18 2.90 -0.22
N LEU A 855 -3.62 4.02 -0.67
CA LEU A 855 -2.35 4.03 -1.39
C LEU A 855 -1.19 3.46 -0.55
N GLY A 856 -1.10 3.82 0.73
CA GLY A 856 -0.03 3.38 1.62
C GLY A 856 -0.16 1.91 1.99
N LEU A 857 -1.38 1.46 2.29
CA LEU A 857 -1.64 0.06 2.66
C LEU A 857 -1.59 -0.90 1.48
N SER A 858 -1.84 -0.42 0.25
CA SER A 858 -1.81 -1.27 -0.95
C SER A 858 -0.48 -1.94 -1.24
N ALA A 859 0.63 -1.40 -0.73
CA ALA A 859 1.95 -1.97 -0.89
C ALA A 859 2.22 -3.16 0.06
N LEU A 860 1.39 -3.37 1.08
CA LEU A 860 1.52 -4.49 2.01
C LEU A 860 1.15 -5.78 1.28
N SER A 861 2.09 -6.72 1.20
CA SER A 861 1.96 -7.89 0.33
C SER A 861 1.76 -9.19 1.08
N TYR A 862 2.30 -9.30 2.30
CA TYR A 862 2.16 -10.53 3.10
C TYR A 862 2.31 -10.22 4.60
N ALA A 863 1.43 -10.78 5.42
CA ALA A 863 1.42 -10.62 6.87
C ALA A 863 1.48 -11.99 7.57
N LEU A 864 2.42 -12.13 8.50
CA LEU A 864 2.70 -13.34 9.27
C LEU A 864 2.38 -13.10 10.75
N SER A 865 1.51 -13.90 11.34
CA SER A 865 1.28 -13.90 12.78
C SER A 865 2.44 -14.58 13.50
N VAL A 866 3.01 -13.94 14.53
CA VAL A 866 4.23 -14.38 15.22
C VAL A 866 4.13 -14.39 16.75
N HIS A 867 2.93 -14.25 17.30
CA HIS A 867 2.73 -14.42 18.74
C HIS A 867 2.82 -15.90 19.15
N THR A 868 3.48 -16.17 20.28
CA THR A 868 3.74 -17.49 20.84
C THR A 868 3.55 -17.48 22.36
N HIS A 869 3.48 -18.67 22.97
CA HIS A 869 3.49 -18.77 24.44
C HIS A 869 4.92 -18.55 24.99
N PRO A 870 5.05 -18.09 26.24
CA PRO A 870 6.35 -17.95 26.89
C PRO A 870 7.05 -19.30 26.93
N THR A 871 8.33 -19.36 26.56
CA THR A 871 9.14 -20.56 26.79
C THR A 871 9.29 -20.74 28.30
N GLN A 872 8.96 -21.93 28.83
CA GLN A 872 9.15 -22.23 30.25
C GLN A 872 10.65 -22.15 30.58
N GLY A 873 11.09 -20.98 31.05
CA GLY A 873 12.49 -20.65 31.35
C GLY A 873 12.63 -19.57 32.42
N ALA A 874 11.57 -19.27 33.14
CA ALA A 874 11.63 -18.58 34.41
C ALA A 874 10.77 -19.38 35.39
N SER A 875 11.33 -20.49 35.87
CA SER A 875 10.96 -20.95 37.21
C SER A 875 11.18 -19.75 38.11
N SER A 876 10.07 -19.10 38.50
CA SER A 876 10.09 -18.37 39.75
C SER A 876 10.52 -19.40 40.78
N ILE A 877 11.76 -19.27 41.26
CA ILE A 877 12.14 -19.92 42.49
C ILE A 877 11.28 -19.21 43.53
N SER A 878 10.07 -19.72 43.73
CA SER A 878 9.31 -19.48 44.94
C SER A 878 10.16 -20.10 46.04
N LEU A 879 11.09 -19.31 46.59
CA LEU A 879 11.68 -19.58 47.90
C LEU A 879 10.51 -19.64 48.86
N SER A 880 10.00 -20.85 49.06
CA SER A 880 8.94 -21.12 50.00
C SER A 880 9.41 -20.58 51.35
N ILE A 881 8.64 -19.68 51.94
CA ILE A 881 8.91 -19.10 53.27
C ILE A 881 9.16 -20.21 54.29
N SER A 882 8.58 -21.40 54.07
CA SER A 882 8.81 -22.63 54.82
C SER A 882 10.27 -23.10 54.82
N ILE A 883 11.02 -22.94 53.72
CA ILE A 883 12.44 -23.36 53.62
C ILE A 883 13.34 -22.37 54.37
N VAL A 884 13.03 -21.07 54.32
CA VAL A 884 13.74 -20.04 55.10
C VAL A 884 13.46 -20.19 56.59
N LEU A 885 12.22 -20.50 56.98
CA LEU A 885 11.85 -20.78 58.37
C LEU A 885 12.47 -22.09 58.88
N LEU A 886 12.54 -23.15 58.06
CA LEU A 886 13.24 -24.40 58.42
C LEU A 886 14.75 -24.18 58.57
N ALA A 887 15.37 -23.37 57.72
CA ALA A 887 16.78 -23.01 57.85
C ALA A 887 17.05 -22.19 59.11
N TYR A 888 16.18 -21.23 59.45
CA TYR A 888 16.28 -20.48 60.71
C TYR A 888 16.02 -21.34 61.94
N ALA A 889 15.08 -22.30 61.89
CA ALA A 889 14.82 -23.23 62.98
C ALA A 889 15.98 -24.22 63.20
N LEU A 890 16.61 -24.72 62.12
CA LEU A 890 17.81 -25.56 62.22
C LEU A 890 19.00 -24.81 62.82
N ILE A 891 19.17 -23.52 62.50
CA ILE A 891 20.21 -22.67 63.12
C ILE A 891 19.91 -22.42 64.61
N PHE A 892 18.63 -22.37 65.01
CA PHE A 892 18.23 -22.18 66.40
C PHE A 892 18.32 -23.45 67.25
N VAL A 893 18.28 -24.64 66.64
CA VAL A 893 18.44 -25.95 67.32
C VAL A 893 19.92 -26.37 67.42
N LEU A 894 20.80 -25.79 66.60
CA LEU A 894 22.25 -26.01 66.63
C LEU A 894 23.03 -24.97 67.46
N ARG A 895 22.32 -24.04 68.11
CA ARG A 895 22.82 -23.18 69.20
C ARG A 895 22.20 -23.64 70.50
#